data_AF-A0A0U1RJK1-F1
#
_entry.id   AF-A0A0U1RJK1-F1
#
_cell.length_a   1.000
_cell.length_b   1.000
_cell.length_c   1.000
_cell.angle_alpha   90.00
_cell.angle_beta   90.00
_cell.angle_gamma   90.00
#
_symmetry.space_group_name_H-M   'P 1'
#
loop_
_entity.id
_entity.type
_entity.pdbx_description
1 polymer ?
#
loop_
_entity_poly.entity_id
_entity_poly.type
_entity_poly.pdbx_seq_one_letter_code
_entity_poly.pdbx_strand_id
1 'polypeptide(L)'
;MAVDYVYDKTKLTDDEITRLKKLRDRNSEYWKEETYHIKSNNRVYPNIPALFPKHPFDPFENINNSKRISFYDKEYTEDYLVGFAQGLGVAKRNGETEKPIRQYFKECLNTGKYSDDTCKSQQSIPTVRSDIFALNTKIKNSHINSEILSVGNYIEWLRPTLNQLSSSQEHLYSDVDPFHYIEVTDNSHVIGQTISLDEFRLENSLWEPRWDSDVGELKTTNADIRFNTKSESLLVKEDYAGGARFRFAYGLKDKVPETPVLTFEKNITGTSDIIFENPIDDLKSLDGHQIIKVNGTADKHAFRLSGKHQKGIYTLSLQQRPEGFFTKVQERDDISIYAQQAQAANTLFALRLNDKNSDIFDRTLPRKGLWLRVIDGHSNQWVQGKTAPVESNRKGVQLGGEVFTWQNESNQLSVGLMSGQAEQRSTFRNPDTDNLTTGNVKGFGAGIYATWHQLQDKQTGAYADSWVQYQRFRHRINTEDATERFTSKGITASIEAGYNALLAEHFTKKGNRVRFYLQPQAQLTYLGVNGKFSDSENAHVNLLGSRQLQSRVGVQAKAQFSLYKNIAIEPFAAVNALYHNKPFGVEMDGERRMINNKTAIESQLGVAVKIKSHLTLQATFNRQTGKHHQAKQGALNLQWTF
;
A
#
# COMPACT_ATOMS: atom_id res chain seq x y z
N MET A 1 -11.07 21.24 1.43
CA MET A 1 -10.74 21.47 2.85
C MET A 1 -11.87 20.84 3.65
N ALA A 2 -11.58 19.88 4.53
CA ALA A 2 -12.60 19.38 5.44
C ALA A 2 -13.03 20.56 6.33
N VAL A 3 -14.31 20.91 6.29
CA VAL A 3 -14.86 21.97 7.14
C VAL A 3 -15.11 21.32 8.49
N ASP A 4 -14.56 21.91 9.56
CA ASP A 4 -14.88 21.47 10.92
C ASP A 4 -16.39 21.50 11.11
N TYR A 5 -16.91 20.55 11.88
CA TYR A 5 -18.34 20.54 12.13
C TYR A 5 -18.76 21.86 12.81
N VAL A 6 -19.76 22.54 12.24
CA VAL A 6 -20.35 23.75 12.81
C VAL A 6 -21.83 23.50 13.08
N TYR A 7 -22.33 24.06 14.18
CA TYR A 7 -23.74 24.08 14.49
C TYR A 7 -24.55 24.70 13.34
N ASP A 8 -25.69 24.08 13.03
CA ASP A 8 -26.60 24.57 12.01
C ASP A 8 -27.48 25.68 12.56
N LYS A 9 -27.07 26.93 12.31
CA LYS A 9 -27.79 28.13 12.74
C LYS A 9 -29.15 28.31 12.04
N THR A 10 -29.50 27.51 11.04
CA THR A 10 -30.84 27.55 10.42
C THR A 10 -31.88 26.84 11.28
N LYS A 11 -31.44 25.96 12.19
CA LYS A 11 -32.31 25.13 13.04
C LYS A 11 -32.11 25.35 14.54
N LEU A 12 -30.97 25.92 14.93
CA LEU A 12 -30.63 26.19 16.33
C LEU A 12 -30.40 27.69 16.54
N THR A 13 -30.97 28.22 17.62
CA THR A 13 -30.72 29.56 18.13
C THR A 13 -29.36 29.63 18.85
N ASP A 14 -28.79 30.82 18.98
CA ASP A 14 -27.50 31.01 19.70
C ASP A 14 -27.59 30.62 21.19
N ASP A 15 -28.78 30.72 21.81
CA ASP A 15 -29.02 30.24 23.17
C ASP A 15 -28.94 28.71 23.24
N GLU A 16 -29.62 28.01 22.32
CA GLU A 16 -29.58 26.53 22.24
C GLU A 16 -28.17 26.01 21.99
N ILE A 17 -27.40 26.69 21.12
CA ILE A 17 -25.98 26.37 20.88
C ILE A 17 -25.16 26.56 22.16
N THR A 18 -25.40 27.64 22.91
CA THR A 18 -24.70 27.90 24.18
C THR A 18 -24.98 26.80 25.21
N ARG A 19 -26.22 26.30 25.26
CA ARG A 19 -26.60 25.20 26.14
C ARG A 19 -25.95 23.88 25.74
N LEU A 20 -25.93 23.55 24.44
CA LEU A 20 -25.22 22.38 23.91
C LEU A 20 -23.72 22.41 24.28
N LYS A 21 -23.09 23.60 24.22
CA LYS A 21 -21.70 23.77 24.68
C LYS A 21 -21.55 23.49 26.18
N LYS A 22 -22.44 24.01 27.02
CA LYS A 22 -22.43 23.73 28.46
C LYS A 22 -22.62 22.24 28.75
N LEU A 23 -23.45 21.55 27.99
CA LEU A 23 -23.66 20.11 28.17
C LEU A 23 -22.44 19.26 27.89
N ARG A 24 -21.56 19.71 27.00
CA ARG A 24 -20.28 19.06 26.73
C ARG A 24 -19.23 19.38 27.79
N ASP A 25 -19.35 20.53 28.45
CA ASP A 25 -18.48 20.91 29.55
C ASP A 25 -18.90 20.20 30.84
N ARG A 26 -18.10 19.20 31.24
CA ARG A 26 -18.30 18.43 32.48
C ARG A 26 -18.22 19.28 33.75
N ASN A 27 -17.70 20.50 33.68
CA ASN A 27 -17.67 21.42 34.82
C ASN A 27 -18.89 22.35 34.87
N SER A 28 -19.77 22.27 33.87
CA SER A 28 -20.95 23.12 33.82
C SER A 28 -21.96 22.75 34.90
N GLU A 29 -22.95 23.64 35.08
CA GLU A 29 -24.08 23.38 35.96
C GLU A 29 -24.87 22.12 35.59
N TYR A 30 -24.79 21.62 34.36
CA TYR A 30 -25.51 20.43 33.93
C TYR A 30 -24.89 19.12 34.43
N TRP A 31 -23.69 19.13 35.00
CA TRP A 31 -23.01 17.93 35.52
C TRP A 31 -22.92 17.88 37.05
N LYS A 32 -23.48 18.88 37.74
CA LYS A 32 -23.48 18.94 39.20
C LYS A 32 -24.56 18.03 39.79
N GLU A 33 -24.25 17.32 40.87
CA GLU A 33 -25.19 16.44 41.58
C GLU A 33 -26.51 17.14 41.96
N GLU A 34 -26.43 18.38 42.44
CA GLU A 34 -27.58 19.23 42.82
C GLU A 34 -28.61 19.45 41.70
N THR A 35 -28.20 19.23 40.45
CA THR A 35 -29.05 19.29 39.28
C THR A 35 -29.98 18.07 39.25
N TYR A 36 -29.52 16.90 39.69
CA TYR A 36 -30.22 15.61 39.58
C TYR A 36 -30.85 15.15 40.90
N HIS A 37 -30.37 15.69 42.03
CA HIS A 37 -30.75 15.25 43.36
C HIS A 37 -31.93 16.03 43.94
N ILE A 38 -32.95 15.29 44.38
CA ILE A 38 -34.11 15.74 45.15
C ILE A 38 -33.84 15.43 46.63
N LYS A 39 -33.78 16.43 47.52
CA LYS A 39 -33.68 16.18 48.97
C LYS A 39 -35.03 15.73 49.51
N SER A 40 -35.14 14.47 49.94
CA SER A 40 -36.33 13.97 50.63
C SER A 40 -36.40 14.45 52.09
N ASN A 41 -37.44 15.24 52.42
CA ASN A 41 -37.82 15.55 53.80
C ASN A 41 -38.73 14.44 54.35
N ASN A 42 -38.16 13.30 54.74
CA ASN A 42 -38.88 12.17 55.34
C ASN A 42 -40.03 11.57 54.49
N ARG A 43 -39.98 11.70 53.15
CA ARG A 43 -40.91 10.96 52.26
C ARG A 43 -40.23 9.70 51.69
N VAL A 44 -41.04 8.68 51.41
CA VAL A 44 -40.63 7.34 50.93
C VAL A 44 -40.10 7.36 49.47
N TYR A 45 -40.02 8.53 48.83
CA TYR A 45 -39.59 8.63 47.43
C TYR A 45 -38.07 8.70 47.30
N PRO A 46 -37.50 8.10 46.24
CA PRO A 46 -36.09 8.15 45.94
C PRO A 46 -35.64 9.56 45.50
N ASN A 47 -34.37 9.87 45.74
CA ASN A 47 -33.82 11.21 45.54
C ASN A 47 -33.48 11.54 44.07
N ILE A 48 -33.77 10.65 43.12
CA ILE A 48 -33.43 10.82 41.70
C ILE A 48 -34.67 10.51 40.82
N PRO A 49 -35.13 11.44 39.96
CA PRO A 49 -36.30 11.20 39.11
C PRO A 49 -36.11 10.03 38.14
N ALA A 50 -37.11 9.18 37.93
CA ALA A 50 -37.01 8.09 36.95
C ALA A 50 -37.26 8.55 35.51
N LEU A 51 -36.52 7.97 34.56
CA LEU A 51 -36.66 8.19 33.13
C LEU A 51 -37.28 6.96 32.47
N PHE A 52 -38.30 7.16 31.67
CA PHE A 52 -38.98 6.10 30.93
C PHE A 52 -38.97 6.38 29.43
N PRO A 53 -38.89 5.36 28.59
CA PRO A 53 -39.31 5.49 27.20
C PRO A 53 -40.81 5.83 27.15
N LYS A 54 -41.23 6.64 26.17
CA LYS A 54 -42.66 6.94 26.00
C LYS A 54 -43.41 5.69 25.53
N HIS A 55 -42.76 4.89 24.68
CA HIS A 55 -43.24 3.57 24.26
C HIS A 55 -42.24 2.46 24.64
N PRO A 56 -42.26 1.93 25.88
CA PRO A 56 -41.30 0.93 26.36
C PRO A 56 -41.29 -0.38 25.56
N PHE A 57 -42.41 -0.71 24.91
CA PHE A 57 -42.59 -1.97 24.20
C PHE A 57 -42.55 -1.81 22.67
N ASP A 58 -42.56 -0.57 22.16
CA ASP A 58 -42.54 -0.30 20.73
C ASP A 58 -41.20 0.33 20.35
N PRO A 59 -40.41 -0.32 19.47
CA PRO A 59 -39.20 0.30 18.96
C PRO A 59 -39.50 1.60 18.20
N PHE A 60 -38.52 2.50 18.18
CA PHE A 60 -38.57 3.74 17.41
C PHE A 60 -38.31 3.42 15.94
N GLU A 61 -39.37 3.34 15.14
CA GLU A 61 -39.30 2.83 13.76
C GLU A 61 -39.74 3.82 12.67
N ASN A 62 -39.23 3.57 11.46
CA ASN A 62 -39.70 4.15 10.18
C ASN A 62 -39.57 5.68 10.07
N ILE A 63 -38.50 6.25 10.62
CA ILE A 63 -38.29 7.70 10.60
C ILE A 63 -37.45 8.14 9.41
N ASN A 64 -37.96 9.17 8.74
CA ASN A 64 -37.41 9.71 7.51
C ASN A 64 -36.23 10.68 7.77
N ASN A 65 -35.18 10.54 6.97
CA ASN A 65 -33.93 11.33 7.05
C ASN A 65 -34.09 12.84 6.75
N SER A 66 -35.21 13.26 6.16
CA SER A 66 -35.49 14.66 5.86
C SER A 66 -35.70 15.53 7.11
N LYS A 67 -36.06 14.92 8.25
CA LYS A 67 -36.22 15.61 9.52
C LYS A 67 -34.91 15.58 10.30
N ARG A 68 -34.40 16.76 10.68
CA ARG A 68 -33.34 16.86 11.70
C ARG A 68 -34.04 16.80 13.03
N ILE A 69 -33.80 15.73 13.78
CA ILE A 69 -34.41 15.53 15.08
C ILE A 69 -33.58 16.29 16.08
N SER A 70 -34.18 17.36 16.61
CA SER A 70 -33.58 18.14 17.67
C SER A 70 -34.03 17.62 19.01
N PHE A 71 -33.18 17.81 19.99
CA PHE A 71 -33.55 17.62 21.38
C PHE A 71 -34.79 18.46 21.80
N TYR A 72 -35.03 19.59 21.12
CA TYR A 72 -36.16 20.48 21.38
C TYR A 72 -37.46 20.09 20.66
N ASP A 73 -37.47 19.00 19.89
CA ASP A 73 -38.63 18.56 19.15
C ASP A 73 -39.65 17.92 20.09
N LYS A 74 -40.75 18.64 20.35
CA LYS A 74 -41.84 18.22 21.24
C LYS A 74 -42.45 16.88 20.87
N GLU A 75 -42.42 16.51 19.58
CA GLU A 75 -42.91 15.22 19.06
C GLU A 75 -42.22 14.02 19.74
N TYR A 76 -40.95 14.19 20.14
CA TYR A 76 -40.10 13.15 20.73
C TYR A 76 -39.81 13.37 22.22
N THR A 77 -40.35 14.45 22.82
CA THR A 77 -40.08 14.91 24.20
C THR A 77 -41.37 15.43 24.88
N GLU A 78 -42.29 14.53 25.21
CA GLU A 78 -43.68 14.91 25.55
C GLU A 78 -43.90 15.37 27.01
N ASP A 79 -43.09 14.91 27.98
CA ASP A 79 -43.40 15.07 29.42
C ASP A 79 -42.56 16.08 30.22
N TYR A 80 -43.17 16.56 31.32
CA TYR A 80 -42.70 17.61 32.24
C TYR A 80 -41.69 17.14 33.32
N LEU A 81 -40.92 18.12 33.84
CA LEU A 81 -40.18 18.14 35.12
C LEU A 81 -38.89 17.34 35.32
N VAL A 82 -38.20 16.91 34.28
CA VAL A 82 -36.80 16.47 34.46
C VAL A 82 -35.92 16.93 33.30
N GLY A 83 -35.77 18.25 33.16
CA GLY A 83 -34.71 18.86 32.35
C GLY A 83 -33.29 18.53 32.86
N PHE A 84 -33.22 17.88 34.02
CA PHE A 84 -32.03 17.51 34.72
C PHE A 84 -31.45 16.19 34.26
N ALA A 85 -32.15 15.07 34.44
CA ALA A 85 -31.77 13.67 34.15
C ALA A 85 -31.21 13.32 32.76
N GLN A 86 -31.06 14.24 31.82
CA GLN A 86 -30.38 13.96 30.55
C GLN A 86 -29.54 15.17 30.10
N GLY A 87 -29.33 16.16 30.98
CA GLY A 87 -28.72 17.44 30.61
C GLY A 87 -29.50 18.13 29.49
N LEU A 88 -30.78 18.36 29.65
CA LEU A 88 -31.60 18.81 28.53
C LEU A 88 -32.07 20.23 28.78
N GLY A 89 -31.20 21.18 28.45
CA GLY A 89 -31.45 22.61 28.56
C GLY A 89 -32.53 23.12 27.60
N VAL A 90 -33.76 22.64 27.72
CA VAL A 90 -34.92 23.17 27.00
C VAL A 90 -35.22 24.62 27.35
N ALA A 91 -35.40 25.49 26.35
CA ALA A 91 -35.77 26.88 26.61
C ALA A 91 -37.18 27.01 27.24
N LYS A 92 -38.15 26.22 26.74
CA LYS A 92 -39.51 26.07 27.26
C LYS A 92 -40.04 24.66 27.04
N ARG A 93 -40.82 24.10 27.99
CA ARG A 93 -41.62 22.87 27.81
C ARG A 93 -43.06 23.14 28.26
N ASN A 94 -44.06 22.71 27.49
CA ASN A 94 -45.49 23.11 27.55
C ASN A 94 -45.76 24.57 27.97
N GLY A 95 -44.92 25.52 27.54
CA GLY A 95 -45.09 26.95 27.81
C GLY A 95 -44.30 27.49 29.01
N GLU A 96 -43.80 26.64 29.91
CA GLU A 96 -42.97 27.07 31.05
C GLU A 96 -41.48 27.09 30.70
N THR A 97 -40.79 28.10 31.22
CA THR A 97 -39.32 28.21 31.09
C THR A 97 -38.63 27.31 32.10
N GLU A 98 -37.43 26.83 31.74
CA GLU A 98 -36.62 25.96 32.61
C GLU A 98 -36.27 26.63 33.96
N LYS A 99 -36.09 27.96 33.99
CA LYS A 99 -35.67 28.70 35.18
C LYS A 99 -36.65 28.57 36.37
N PRO A 100 -37.97 28.82 36.23
CA PRO A 100 -38.99 28.53 37.24
C PRO A 100 -38.98 27.08 37.75
N ILE A 101 -38.83 26.10 36.86
CA ILE A 101 -38.79 24.68 37.25
C ILE A 101 -37.54 24.39 38.08
N ARG A 102 -36.36 24.83 37.61
CA ARG A 102 -35.11 24.70 38.37
C ARG A 102 -35.21 25.38 39.74
N GLN A 103 -35.86 26.55 39.79
CA GLN A 103 -36.09 27.28 41.02
C GLN A 103 -37.03 26.52 41.97
N TYR A 104 -38.12 25.93 41.47
CA TYR A 104 -39.00 25.05 42.24
C TYR A 104 -38.24 23.87 42.85
N PHE A 105 -37.40 23.17 42.08
CA PHE A 105 -36.58 22.08 42.61
C PHE A 105 -35.59 22.55 43.68
N LYS A 106 -34.87 23.66 43.43
CA LYS A 106 -33.85 24.19 44.35
C LYS A 106 -34.43 24.80 45.63
N GLU A 107 -35.50 25.57 45.51
CA GLU A 107 -36.03 26.41 46.59
C GLU A 107 -37.24 25.77 47.29
N CYS A 108 -38.12 25.06 46.57
CA CYS A 108 -39.32 24.45 47.16
C CYS A 108 -39.06 22.98 47.56
N LEU A 109 -38.69 22.13 46.59
CA LEU A 109 -38.59 20.69 46.78
C LEU A 109 -37.39 20.33 47.69
N ASN A 110 -36.22 20.91 47.44
CA ASN A 110 -34.99 20.60 48.18
C ASN A 110 -34.89 21.25 49.57
N THR A 111 -35.71 22.27 49.88
CA THR A 111 -35.73 22.93 51.20
C THR A 111 -36.95 22.55 52.05
N GLY A 112 -37.98 21.97 51.44
CA GLY A 112 -39.23 21.58 52.11
C GLY A 112 -40.20 22.73 52.40
N LYS A 113 -39.97 23.92 51.84
CA LYS A 113 -40.83 25.09 52.03
C LYS A 113 -41.97 25.10 51.01
N TYR A 114 -42.98 24.25 51.22
CA TYR A 114 -44.13 24.11 50.31
C TYR A 114 -45.24 25.17 50.51
N SER A 115 -45.11 26.05 51.51
CA SER A 115 -46.15 27.00 51.92
C SER A 115 -46.08 28.37 51.24
N ASP A 116 -45.03 28.66 50.46
CA ASP A 116 -44.95 29.88 49.66
C ASP A 116 -45.80 29.78 48.39
N ASP A 117 -46.39 30.90 47.94
CA ASP A 117 -47.18 30.98 46.71
C ASP A 117 -46.42 30.52 45.45
N THR A 118 -45.08 30.46 45.52
CA THR A 118 -44.19 29.95 44.47
C THR A 118 -44.16 28.43 44.34
N CYS A 119 -44.72 27.66 45.27
CA CYS A 119 -44.55 26.20 45.35
C CYS A 119 -45.86 25.38 45.18
N LYS A 120 -46.95 26.00 44.69
CA LYS A 120 -48.33 25.47 44.79
C LYS A 120 -48.76 24.38 43.78
N SER A 121 -47.88 23.78 42.98
CA SER A 121 -48.30 22.72 42.05
C SER A 121 -47.32 21.55 41.96
N GLN A 122 -47.87 20.33 41.95
CA GLN A 122 -47.27 19.05 41.51
C GLN A 122 -46.79 18.11 42.64
N GLN A 123 -47.64 17.12 42.96
CA GLN A 123 -47.43 16.06 43.95
C GLN A 123 -47.24 14.64 43.36
N SER A 124 -47.05 14.49 42.04
CA SER A 124 -46.77 13.18 41.42
C SER A 124 -45.27 12.93 41.30
N ILE A 125 -44.87 11.66 41.29
CA ILE A 125 -43.50 11.22 41.01
C ILE A 125 -43.04 11.88 39.70
N PRO A 126 -41.86 12.55 39.66
CA PRO A 126 -41.35 13.12 38.44
C PRO A 126 -40.89 11.97 37.52
N THR A 127 -41.71 11.68 36.51
CA THR A 127 -41.40 10.74 35.44
C THR A 127 -41.28 11.52 34.15
N VAL A 128 -40.24 11.25 33.37
CA VAL A 128 -40.08 11.84 32.04
C VAL A 128 -40.11 10.75 31.00
N ARG A 129 -40.93 10.96 29.98
CA ARG A 129 -41.04 10.12 28.81
C ARG A 129 -40.35 10.75 27.60
N SER A 130 -39.44 10.00 26.99
CA SER A 130 -38.71 10.39 25.77
C SER A 130 -38.45 9.15 24.92
N ASP A 131 -38.68 9.21 23.62
CA ASP A 131 -38.48 8.04 22.75
C ASP A 131 -37.03 7.86 22.28
N ILE A 132 -36.27 8.95 22.12
CA ILE A 132 -34.88 8.91 21.60
C ILE A 132 -33.85 8.96 22.73
N PHE A 133 -34.19 9.64 23.82
CA PHE A 133 -33.23 9.95 24.88
C PHE A 133 -33.41 9.07 26.12
N ALA A 134 -34.41 8.18 26.15
CA ALA A 134 -34.61 7.26 27.25
C ALA A 134 -33.44 6.30 27.46
N LEU A 135 -33.38 5.71 28.67
CA LEU A 135 -32.28 4.85 29.10
C LEU A 135 -32.13 3.59 28.23
N ASN A 136 -33.21 3.07 27.67
CA ASN A 136 -33.25 1.86 26.86
C ASN A 136 -33.92 2.11 25.52
N THR A 137 -33.22 2.83 24.63
CA THR A 137 -33.79 3.25 23.35
C THR A 137 -33.47 2.23 22.26
N LYS A 138 -34.49 1.80 21.51
CA LYS A 138 -34.33 0.93 20.33
C LYS A 138 -34.75 1.68 19.07
N ILE A 139 -33.85 1.78 18.10
CA ILE A 139 -34.05 2.49 16.83
C ILE A 139 -33.96 1.46 15.70
N LYS A 140 -35.03 1.36 14.89
CA LYS A 140 -35.10 0.41 13.77
C LYS A 140 -35.55 1.09 12.49
N ASN A 141 -35.01 0.70 11.35
CA ASN A 141 -35.37 1.23 10.03
C ASN A 141 -35.57 2.77 10.01
N SER A 142 -34.68 3.49 10.67
CA SER A 142 -34.87 4.91 10.98
C SER A 142 -33.62 5.72 10.67
N HIS A 143 -33.85 6.96 10.24
CA HIS A 143 -32.80 7.93 10.00
C HIS A 143 -32.93 9.09 10.99
N ILE A 144 -32.00 9.18 11.92
CA ILE A 144 -31.98 10.19 12.97
C ILE A 144 -30.81 11.14 12.72
N ASN A 145 -31.10 12.43 12.67
CA ASN A 145 -30.07 13.46 12.56
C ASN A 145 -30.18 14.43 13.73
N SER A 146 -29.36 14.22 14.76
CA SER A 146 -29.36 15.01 16.01
C SER A 146 -27.98 15.60 16.32
N GLU A 147 -27.94 16.73 17.05
CA GLU A 147 -26.68 17.28 17.60
C GLU A 147 -26.05 16.34 18.63
N ILE A 148 -26.89 15.80 19.50
CA ILE A 148 -26.53 14.90 20.57
C ILE A 148 -27.47 13.71 20.46
N LEU A 149 -26.92 12.52 20.33
CA LEU A 149 -27.65 11.27 20.28
C LEU A 149 -27.96 10.75 21.69
N SER A 150 -27.03 10.93 22.64
CA SER A 150 -27.17 10.45 24.02
C SER A 150 -26.37 11.28 25.01
N VAL A 151 -26.90 11.45 26.23
CA VAL A 151 -26.20 12.04 27.38
C VAL A 151 -26.47 11.19 28.63
N GLY A 152 -25.43 10.61 29.22
CA GLY A 152 -25.54 9.72 30.39
C GLY A 152 -25.15 10.35 31.73
N ASN A 153 -25.08 11.68 31.84
CA ASN A 153 -24.74 12.38 33.10
C ASN A 153 -25.63 12.00 34.31
N TYR A 154 -26.88 11.65 34.06
CA TYR A 154 -27.81 11.19 35.09
C TYR A 154 -27.52 9.81 35.65
N ILE A 155 -26.94 8.94 34.83
CA ILE A 155 -26.68 7.57 35.20
C ILE A 155 -25.57 7.47 36.26
N GLU A 156 -24.63 8.42 36.24
CA GLU A 156 -23.61 8.56 37.27
C GLU A 156 -24.23 8.66 38.67
N TRP A 157 -25.41 9.28 38.79
CA TRP A 157 -26.12 9.47 40.05
C TRP A 157 -27.20 8.41 40.29
N LEU A 158 -27.90 7.95 39.24
CA LEU A 158 -28.96 6.94 39.36
C LEU A 158 -28.41 5.60 39.89
N ARG A 159 -27.29 5.10 39.34
CA ARG A 159 -26.75 3.77 39.68
C ARG A 159 -26.48 3.59 41.19
N PRO A 160 -25.80 4.51 41.89
CA PRO A 160 -25.67 4.44 43.35
C PRO A 160 -27.00 4.42 44.10
N THR A 161 -27.99 5.18 43.62
CA THR A 161 -29.32 5.27 44.24
C THR A 161 -30.09 3.96 44.12
N LEU A 162 -30.05 3.30 42.95
CA LEU A 162 -30.69 2.00 42.73
C LEU A 162 -30.17 0.92 43.69
N ASN A 163 -28.87 0.94 43.99
CA ASN A 163 -28.24 -0.01 44.90
C ASN A 163 -28.59 0.20 46.39
N GLN A 164 -29.23 1.33 46.74
CA GLN A 164 -29.58 1.71 48.11
C GLN A 164 -31.09 1.70 48.37
N LEU A 165 -31.90 1.26 47.39
CA LEU A 165 -33.36 1.20 47.54
C LEU A 165 -33.77 0.14 48.57
N SER A 166 -34.77 0.46 49.37
CA SER A 166 -35.45 -0.53 50.21
C SER A 166 -36.45 -1.35 49.40
N SER A 167 -36.83 -2.54 49.88
CA SER A 167 -37.76 -3.46 49.20
C SER A 167 -39.11 -2.82 48.85
N SER A 168 -39.55 -1.82 49.63
CA SER A 168 -40.78 -1.06 49.36
C SER A 168 -40.60 0.06 48.34
N GLN A 169 -39.37 0.38 47.92
CA GLN A 169 -39.06 1.41 46.91
C GLN A 169 -38.68 0.81 45.55
N GLU A 170 -38.32 -0.48 45.51
CA GLU A 170 -37.99 -1.20 44.26
C GLU A 170 -39.14 -1.13 43.23
N HIS A 171 -40.40 -1.19 43.66
CA HIS A 171 -41.56 -1.09 42.77
C HIS A 171 -41.68 0.26 42.02
N LEU A 172 -41.01 1.32 42.49
CA LEU A 172 -41.00 2.62 41.82
C LEU A 172 -40.03 2.67 40.63
N TYR A 173 -39.10 1.71 40.56
CA TYR A 173 -38.10 1.57 39.49
C TYR A 173 -38.16 0.21 38.80
N SER A 174 -39.17 -0.63 39.08
CA SER A 174 -39.24 -2.00 38.56
C SER A 174 -39.24 -2.08 37.03
N ASP A 175 -39.70 -1.00 36.38
CA ASP A 175 -39.79 -0.90 34.92
C ASP A 175 -38.67 -0.01 34.32
N VAL A 176 -37.75 0.48 35.15
CA VAL A 176 -36.59 1.27 34.71
C VAL A 176 -35.44 0.32 34.45
N ASP A 177 -35.01 0.22 33.18
CA ASP A 177 -33.77 -0.48 32.85
C ASP A 177 -32.59 0.29 33.46
N PRO A 178 -31.79 -0.33 34.37
CA PRO A 178 -30.65 0.34 34.99
C PRO A 178 -29.48 0.53 34.00
N PHE A 179 -29.57 -0.04 32.80
CA PHE A 179 -28.55 0.08 31.76
C PHE A 179 -28.94 1.16 30.77
N HIS A 180 -28.09 2.18 30.66
CA HIS A 180 -28.24 3.21 29.64
C HIS A 180 -27.63 2.75 28.33
N TYR A 181 -28.46 2.16 27.47
CA TYR A 181 -28.05 1.69 26.17
C TYR A 181 -28.93 2.21 25.03
N ILE A 182 -28.28 2.35 23.86
CA ILE A 182 -28.96 2.58 22.60
C ILE A 182 -28.71 1.37 21.70
N GLU A 183 -29.79 0.80 21.17
CA GLU A 183 -29.77 -0.27 20.19
C GLU A 183 -30.25 0.27 18.84
N VAL A 184 -29.40 0.17 17.81
CA VAL A 184 -29.68 0.67 16.46
C VAL A 184 -29.56 -0.49 15.47
N THR A 185 -30.67 -0.87 14.85
CA THR A 185 -30.78 -2.04 13.97
C THR A 185 -31.48 -1.73 12.64
N ASP A 186 -31.60 -2.74 11.79
CA ASP A 186 -32.45 -2.74 10.59
C ASP A 186 -32.16 -1.59 9.61
N ASN A 187 -30.88 -1.44 9.21
CA ASN A 187 -30.43 -0.43 8.24
C ASN A 187 -30.73 1.01 8.68
N SER A 188 -30.68 1.25 9.99
CA SER A 188 -30.83 2.59 10.55
C SER A 188 -29.57 3.42 10.33
N HIS A 189 -29.76 4.74 10.25
CA HIS A 189 -28.69 5.72 10.15
C HIS A 189 -28.88 6.77 11.23
N VAL A 190 -27.96 6.81 12.20
CA VAL A 190 -27.99 7.79 13.29
C VAL A 190 -26.82 8.75 13.20
N ILE A 191 -27.08 10.04 13.36
CA ILE A 191 -26.06 11.09 13.38
C ILE A 191 -26.20 11.82 14.71
N GLY A 192 -25.09 11.98 15.43
CA GLY A 192 -25.08 12.72 16.70
C GLY A 192 -23.98 12.29 17.65
N GLN A 193 -23.67 13.16 18.60
CA GLN A 193 -22.67 12.91 19.63
C GLN A 193 -23.22 12.01 20.75
N THR A 194 -22.43 11.06 21.22
CA THR A 194 -22.71 10.37 22.49
C THR A 194 -21.86 10.99 23.61
N ILE A 195 -22.46 11.25 24.76
CA ILE A 195 -21.75 11.81 25.92
C ILE A 195 -22.03 10.90 27.11
N SER A 196 -21.04 10.12 27.55
CA SER A 196 -21.15 9.14 28.63
C SER A 196 -22.27 8.11 28.42
N LEU A 197 -22.42 7.57 27.20
CA LEU A 197 -23.33 6.46 26.94
C LEU A 197 -22.74 5.16 27.53
N ASP A 198 -23.50 4.38 28.30
CA ASP A 198 -22.93 3.16 28.92
C ASP A 198 -22.75 2.05 27.90
N GLU A 199 -23.72 1.83 27.03
CA GLU A 199 -23.64 0.78 26.01
C GLU A 199 -24.24 1.24 24.68
N PHE A 200 -23.52 0.98 23.58
CA PHE A 200 -24.02 1.25 22.23
C PHE A 200 -24.00 -0.04 21.41
N ARG A 201 -25.19 -0.53 21.04
CA ARG A 201 -25.36 -1.68 20.15
C ARG A 201 -25.70 -1.18 18.74
N LEU A 202 -24.80 -1.44 17.81
CA LEU A 202 -24.96 -1.12 16.39
C LEU A 202 -24.98 -2.42 15.59
N GLU A 203 -26.10 -2.70 14.94
CA GLU A 203 -26.27 -3.87 14.08
C GLU A 203 -26.79 -3.45 12.71
N ASN A 204 -26.11 -3.87 11.64
CA ASN A 204 -26.52 -3.59 10.25
C ASN A 204 -26.90 -2.11 10.02
N SER A 205 -26.15 -1.18 10.61
CA SER A 205 -26.54 0.23 10.72
C SER A 205 -25.32 1.17 10.61
N LEU A 206 -25.59 2.45 10.37
CA LEU A 206 -24.59 3.51 10.24
C LEU A 206 -24.70 4.50 11.40
N TRP A 207 -23.58 4.81 12.05
CA TRP A 207 -23.45 5.93 12.98
C TRP A 207 -22.45 6.97 12.47
N GLU A 208 -22.86 8.23 12.42
CA GLU A 208 -21.98 9.38 12.19
C GLU A 208 -21.81 10.17 13.50
N PRO A 209 -20.72 9.93 14.27
CA PRO A 209 -20.45 10.68 15.49
C PRO A 209 -20.25 12.16 15.19
N ARG A 210 -20.64 13.00 16.15
CA ARG A 210 -20.36 14.44 16.13
C ARG A 210 -19.41 14.76 17.28
N TRP A 211 -18.38 15.57 17.01
CA TRP A 211 -17.42 16.03 18.03
C TRP A 211 -16.75 14.84 18.73
N ASP A 212 -16.29 15.02 19.97
CA ASP A 212 -15.76 13.95 20.80
C ASP A 212 -16.92 13.14 21.38
N SER A 213 -17.09 11.92 20.92
CA SER A 213 -18.10 10.98 21.41
C SER A 213 -17.47 9.96 22.35
N ASP A 214 -18.16 9.62 23.44
CA ASP A 214 -17.72 8.55 24.35
C ASP A 214 -18.82 7.51 24.62
N VAL A 215 -18.38 6.26 24.70
CA VAL A 215 -19.19 5.06 24.94
C VAL A 215 -18.47 4.18 25.96
N GLY A 216 -19.21 3.55 26.87
CA GLY A 216 -18.72 2.49 27.75
C GLY A 216 -18.40 1.24 26.94
N GLU A 217 -19.41 0.41 26.71
CA GLU A 217 -19.35 -0.81 25.91
C GLU A 217 -19.87 -0.56 24.49
N LEU A 218 -19.04 -0.83 23.47
CA LEU A 218 -19.42 -0.73 22.06
C LEU A 218 -19.60 -2.12 21.47
N LYS A 219 -20.84 -2.49 21.12
CA LYS A 219 -21.18 -3.76 20.47
C LYS A 219 -21.52 -3.53 19.00
N THR A 220 -20.77 -4.13 18.10
CA THR A 220 -20.90 -3.89 16.66
C THR A 220 -21.03 -5.17 15.86
N THR A 221 -22.09 -5.27 15.05
CA THR A 221 -22.34 -6.37 14.11
C THR A 221 -22.65 -5.81 12.73
N ASN A 222 -21.71 -5.92 11.78
CA ASN A 222 -21.85 -5.32 10.44
C ASN A 222 -22.25 -3.83 10.52
N ALA A 223 -21.60 -3.08 11.42
CA ALA A 223 -21.87 -1.67 11.65
C ALA A 223 -20.84 -0.78 10.95
N ASP A 224 -21.30 0.36 10.42
CA ASP A 224 -20.44 1.43 9.93
C ASP A 224 -20.41 2.58 10.94
N ILE A 225 -19.22 3.08 11.25
CA ILE A 225 -19.02 4.27 12.07
C ILE A 225 -18.21 5.26 11.24
N ARG A 226 -18.83 6.37 10.84
CA ARG A 226 -18.29 7.27 9.81
C ARG A 226 -17.97 8.65 10.37
N PHE A 227 -16.68 8.97 10.38
CA PHE A 227 -16.14 10.27 10.75
C PHE A 227 -16.10 11.19 9.52
N ASN A 228 -16.95 12.21 9.55
CA ASN A 228 -17.11 13.21 8.51
C ASN A 228 -16.07 14.32 8.59
N THR A 229 -15.61 14.67 9.80
CA THR A 229 -14.74 15.85 10.03
C THR A 229 -13.56 15.54 10.95
N LYS A 230 -12.51 16.38 10.89
CA LYS A 230 -11.31 16.22 11.74
C LYS A 230 -11.56 16.52 13.22
N SER A 231 -12.67 17.18 13.55
CA SER A 231 -13.11 17.51 14.92
C SER A 231 -13.83 16.35 15.62
N GLU A 232 -14.03 15.22 14.94
CA GLU A 232 -14.70 14.07 15.52
C GLU A 232 -13.69 13.08 16.09
N SER A 233 -14.07 12.47 17.21
CA SER A 233 -13.33 11.39 17.85
C SER A 233 -14.28 10.44 18.58
N LEU A 234 -13.80 9.23 18.87
CA LEU A 234 -14.51 8.22 19.64
C LEU A 234 -13.63 7.65 20.75
N LEU A 235 -14.15 7.69 21.97
CA LEU A 235 -13.59 7.01 23.14
C LEU A 235 -14.47 5.81 23.52
N VAL A 236 -13.87 4.62 23.60
CA VAL A 236 -14.51 3.39 24.11
C VAL A 236 -13.84 3.00 25.42
N LYS A 237 -14.61 2.94 26.51
CA LYS A 237 -14.06 2.78 27.87
C LYS A 237 -13.93 1.32 28.31
N GLU A 238 -14.73 0.42 27.74
CA GLU A 238 -14.74 -1.00 28.06
C GLU A 238 -14.07 -1.84 26.96
N ASP A 239 -14.02 -3.16 27.16
CA ASP A 239 -13.46 -4.09 26.17
C ASP A 239 -14.26 -4.03 24.85
N TYR A 240 -13.55 -4.13 23.73
CA TYR A 240 -14.15 -4.07 22.38
C TYR A 240 -13.90 -5.36 21.60
N ALA A 241 -14.97 -5.97 21.09
CA ALA A 241 -14.91 -7.26 20.39
C ALA A 241 -14.71 -7.15 18.85
N GLY A 242 -14.48 -5.94 18.33
CA GLY A 242 -14.32 -5.71 16.90
C GLY A 242 -15.65 -5.81 16.12
N GLY A 243 -15.56 -5.90 14.80
CA GLY A 243 -16.72 -6.09 13.91
C GLY A 243 -17.29 -4.82 13.29
N ALA A 244 -16.69 -3.65 13.52
CA ALA A 244 -17.08 -2.40 12.86
C ALA A 244 -16.23 -2.09 11.64
N ARG A 245 -16.81 -1.28 10.74
CA ARG A 245 -16.12 -0.57 9.66
C ARG A 245 -16.03 0.91 10.04
N PHE A 246 -14.84 1.37 10.43
CA PHE A 246 -14.60 2.77 10.73
C PHE A 246 -14.23 3.51 9.44
N ARG A 247 -15.08 4.44 9.03
CA ARG A 247 -14.93 5.21 7.79
C ARG A 247 -14.45 6.63 8.07
N PHE A 248 -13.52 7.10 7.26
CA PHE A 248 -12.97 8.44 7.32
C PHE A 248 -13.28 9.16 6.01
N ALA A 249 -14.21 10.11 6.06
CA ALA A 249 -14.60 10.91 4.90
C ALA A 249 -13.62 12.08 4.64
N TYR A 250 -12.72 12.38 5.56
CA TYR A 250 -11.73 13.45 5.43
C TYR A 250 -10.30 12.90 5.31
N GLY A 251 -9.40 13.71 4.74
CA GLY A 251 -7.97 13.38 4.66
C GLY A 251 -7.26 13.63 5.97
N LEU A 252 -6.46 12.66 6.43
CA LEU A 252 -5.74 12.71 7.70
C LEU A 252 -4.59 13.73 7.76
N LYS A 253 -4.14 14.26 6.61
CA LYS A 253 -2.98 15.16 6.50
C LYS A 253 -3.08 16.43 7.35
N ASP A 254 -4.30 16.87 7.66
CA ASP A 254 -4.57 18.10 8.42
C ASP A 254 -4.76 17.81 9.92
N LYS A 255 -4.70 16.55 10.37
CA LYS A 255 -4.69 16.18 11.80
C LYS A 255 -3.25 16.16 12.32
N VAL A 256 -3.08 16.58 13.58
CA VAL A 256 -1.81 16.42 14.28
C VAL A 256 -1.51 14.91 14.38
N PRO A 257 -0.31 14.44 13.99
CA PRO A 257 0.00 13.00 13.90
C PRO A 257 -0.23 12.22 15.21
N GLU A 258 -0.11 12.88 16.35
CA GLU A 258 -0.24 12.27 17.68
C GLU A 258 -1.69 12.31 18.23
N THR A 259 -2.64 12.90 17.50
CA THR A 259 -4.03 13.00 17.96
C THR A 259 -4.87 11.86 17.37
N PRO A 260 -5.15 10.79 18.13
CA PRO A 260 -5.94 9.68 17.63
C PRO A 260 -7.36 10.13 17.29
N VAL A 261 -8.01 9.39 16.39
CA VAL A 261 -9.46 9.54 16.14
C VAL A 261 -10.23 8.55 17.00
N LEU A 262 -9.65 7.36 17.21
CA LEU A 262 -10.23 6.29 18.01
C LEU A 262 -9.36 6.07 19.24
N THR A 263 -9.96 6.04 20.42
CA THR A 263 -9.27 5.70 21.68
C THR A 263 -10.01 4.56 22.36
N PHE A 264 -9.30 3.49 22.69
CA PHE A 264 -9.81 2.36 23.44
C PHE A 264 -9.05 2.26 24.77
N GLU A 265 -9.77 2.33 25.88
CA GLU A 265 -9.18 2.30 27.22
C GLU A 265 -8.78 0.87 27.66
N LYS A 266 -9.51 -0.15 27.21
CA LYS A 266 -9.27 -1.55 27.59
C LYS A 266 -8.91 -2.43 26.39
N ASN A 267 -9.21 -3.73 26.47
CA ASN A 267 -8.71 -4.73 25.54
C ASN A 267 -9.54 -4.77 24.25
N ILE A 268 -8.88 -5.10 23.14
CA ILE A 268 -9.49 -5.24 21.83
C ILE A 268 -9.28 -6.66 21.34
N THR A 269 -10.40 -7.34 21.11
CA THR A 269 -10.46 -8.67 20.51
C THR A 269 -11.16 -8.60 19.16
N GLY A 270 -10.93 -9.58 18.28
CA GLY A 270 -11.57 -9.62 16.96
C GLY A 270 -10.92 -8.68 15.94
N THR A 271 -11.63 -8.31 14.86
CA THR A 271 -11.08 -7.51 13.76
C THR A 271 -12.06 -6.43 13.32
N SER A 272 -11.55 -5.22 13.07
CA SER A 272 -12.29 -4.09 12.51
C SER A 272 -11.57 -3.52 11.28
N ASP A 273 -12.34 -2.96 10.35
CA ASP A 273 -11.82 -2.37 9.12
C ASP A 273 -11.72 -0.85 9.24
N ILE A 274 -10.60 -0.29 8.77
CA ILE A 274 -10.36 1.15 8.62
C ILE A 274 -10.49 1.51 7.15
N ILE A 275 -11.39 2.43 6.82
CA ILE A 275 -11.75 2.78 5.43
C ILE A 275 -11.53 4.27 5.21
N PHE A 276 -10.66 4.63 4.28
CA PHE A 276 -10.58 6.00 3.76
C PHE A 276 -11.49 6.14 2.55
N GLU A 277 -12.53 6.98 2.63
CA GLU A 277 -13.52 7.11 1.55
C GLU A 277 -12.99 7.87 0.34
N ASN A 278 -12.04 8.78 0.58
CA ASN A 278 -11.45 9.61 -0.46
C ASN A 278 -10.02 9.14 -0.81
N PRO A 279 -9.62 9.23 -2.09
CA PRO A 279 -8.24 9.00 -2.49
C PRO A 279 -7.27 9.92 -1.73
N ILE A 280 -6.14 9.35 -1.30
CA ILE A 280 -5.11 10.09 -0.58
C ILE A 280 -3.99 10.41 -1.57
N ASP A 281 -3.89 11.68 -1.97
CA ASP A 281 -2.90 12.10 -2.96
C ASP A 281 -1.47 12.20 -2.41
N ASP A 282 -1.31 12.56 -1.14
CA ASP A 282 -0.02 12.60 -0.46
C ASP A 282 0.04 11.52 0.62
N LEU A 283 0.39 10.30 0.21
CA LEU A 283 0.59 9.21 1.16
C LEU A 283 1.79 9.48 2.08
N LYS A 284 2.83 10.16 1.58
CA LYS A 284 4.08 10.35 2.31
C LYS A 284 3.88 11.17 3.58
N SER A 285 3.02 12.17 3.54
CA SER A 285 2.70 12.97 4.72
C SER A 285 2.04 12.17 5.83
N LEU A 286 1.45 11.00 5.53
CA LEU A 286 0.73 10.20 6.51
C LEU A 286 1.63 9.26 7.30
N ASP A 287 2.93 9.17 7.05
CA ASP A 287 3.76 8.22 7.79
C ASP A 287 3.76 8.52 9.30
N GLY A 288 3.55 7.49 10.12
CA GLY A 288 3.59 7.59 11.58
C GLY A 288 2.43 8.32 12.25
N HIS A 289 1.30 8.57 11.59
CA HIS A 289 0.10 9.13 12.23
C HIS A 289 -0.60 8.07 13.09
N GLN A 290 -0.90 8.40 14.33
CA GLN A 290 -1.70 7.56 15.22
C GLN A 290 -3.18 7.70 14.85
N ILE A 291 -3.79 6.59 14.41
CA ILE A 291 -5.23 6.57 14.08
C ILE A 291 -6.03 6.06 15.27
N ILE A 292 -5.50 5.00 15.90
CA ILE A 292 -6.11 4.33 17.03
C ILE A 292 -5.10 4.32 18.18
N LYS A 293 -5.55 4.80 19.34
CA LYS A 293 -4.84 4.64 20.61
C LYS A 293 -5.47 3.49 21.39
N VAL A 294 -4.63 2.64 21.97
CA VAL A 294 -5.07 1.52 22.81
C VAL A 294 -4.28 1.58 24.12
N ASN A 295 -4.97 1.72 25.24
CA ASN A 295 -4.34 1.70 26.57
C ASN A 295 -4.27 0.29 27.16
N GLY A 296 -5.16 -0.62 26.73
CA GLY A 296 -5.13 -2.05 27.07
C GLY A 296 -4.31 -2.88 26.08
N THR A 297 -4.71 -4.15 25.89
CA THR A 297 -4.08 -5.06 24.91
C THR A 297 -4.92 -5.17 23.63
N ALA A 298 -4.29 -5.39 22.48
CA ALA A 298 -5.00 -5.59 21.21
C ALA A 298 -4.48 -6.81 20.46
N ASP A 299 -5.41 -7.61 19.92
CA ASP A 299 -5.09 -8.69 18.99
C ASP A 299 -4.21 -8.20 17.83
N LYS A 300 -3.34 -9.07 17.31
CA LYS A 300 -2.40 -8.76 16.21
C LYS A 300 -3.10 -8.18 14.97
N HIS A 301 -4.36 -8.58 14.76
CA HIS A 301 -5.17 -8.18 13.61
C HIS A 301 -6.45 -7.44 14.05
N ALA A 302 -6.39 -6.73 15.19
CA ALA A 302 -7.51 -5.94 15.71
C ALA A 302 -8.02 -4.90 14.71
N PHE A 303 -7.11 -4.29 13.95
CA PHE A 303 -7.45 -3.34 12.89
C PHE A 303 -6.65 -3.61 11.62
N ARG A 304 -7.30 -3.42 10.47
CA ARG A 304 -6.67 -3.47 9.15
C ARG A 304 -7.24 -2.39 8.23
N LEU A 305 -6.44 -1.93 7.27
CA LEU A 305 -6.96 -1.05 6.22
C LEU A 305 -7.83 -1.86 5.27
N SER A 306 -8.97 -1.30 4.91
CA SER A 306 -9.83 -1.85 3.87
C SER A 306 -9.34 -1.38 2.50
N GLY A 307 -8.99 -2.34 1.66
CA GLY A 307 -8.46 -2.05 0.33
C GLY A 307 -7.01 -1.56 0.34
N LYS A 308 -6.52 -1.29 -0.87
CA LYS A 308 -5.14 -0.90 -1.13
C LYS A 308 -5.07 0.61 -1.27
N HIS A 309 -4.10 1.22 -0.60
CA HIS A 309 -3.85 2.65 -0.72
C HIS A 309 -2.47 2.86 -1.30
N GLN A 310 -2.41 3.05 -2.63
CA GLN A 310 -1.19 3.27 -3.38
C GLN A 310 -1.24 4.57 -4.17
N LYS A 311 -0.10 5.26 -4.21
CA LYS A 311 0.08 6.47 -5.00
C LYS A 311 1.55 6.62 -5.36
N GLY A 312 1.85 6.78 -6.65
CA GLY A 312 3.22 6.80 -7.16
C GLY A 312 4.00 5.57 -6.67
N ILE A 313 5.12 5.82 -5.99
CA ILE A 313 5.99 4.78 -5.44
C ILE A 313 5.58 4.29 -4.04
N TYR A 314 4.56 4.86 -3.42
CA TYR A 314 4.21 4.61 -2.02
C TYR A 314 2.98 3.71 -1.88
N THR A 315 2.98 2.92 -0.82
CA THR A 315 1.84 2.16 -0.34
C THR A 315 1.67 2.42 1.15
N LEU A 316 0.43 2.52 1.61
CA LEU A 316 0.05 2.75 2.99
C LEU A 316 -0.41 1.44 3.64
N SER A 317 0.05 1.20 4.86
CA SER A 317 -0.36 0.09 5.72
C SER A 317 -0.62 0.59 7.16
N LEU A 318 -1.15 -0.28 8.02
CA LEU A 318 -1.23 -0.05 9.46
C LEU A 318 -0.17 -0.86 10.18
N GLN A 319 0.58 -0.21 11.05
CA GLN A 319 1.56 -0.79 11.94
C GLN A 319 1.04 -0.76 13.38
N GLN A 320 0.97 -1.92 14.01
CA GLN A 320 0.71 -2.04 15.43
C GLN A 320 1.98 -1.68 16.23
N ARG A 321 1.81 -0.83 17.24
CA ARG A 321 2.80 -0.44 18.25
C ARG A 321 2.17 -0.64 19.65
N PRO A 322 2.96 -0.65 20.75
CA PRO A 322 2.41 -0.81 22.10
C PRO A 322 1.28 0.15 22.44
N GLU A 323 1.39 1.39 21.97
CA GLU A 323 0.43 2.48 22.21
C GLU A 323 -0.76 2.54 21.21
N GLY A 324 -0.84 1.61 20.26
CA GLY A 324 -1.97 1.48 19.33
C GLY A 324 -1.57 1.25 17.87
N PHE A 325 -2.35 1.77 16.92
CA PHE A 325 -2.18 1.54 15.48
C PHE A 325 -1.86 2.83 14.75
N PHE A 326 -0.76 2.77 13.99
CA PHE A 326 -0.19 3.89 13.27
C PHE A 326 -0.19 3.62 11.77
N THR A 327 -0.38 4.64 10.98
CA THR A 327 -0.09 4.57 9.55
C THR A 327 1.40 4.34 9.32
N LYS A 328 1.71 3.47 8.36
CA LYS A 328 3.07 3.21 7.90
C LYS A 328 3.10 3.34 6.39
N VAL A 329 3.98 4.21 5.89
CA VAL A 329 4.18 4.44 4.47
C VAL A 329 5.46 3.73 4.06
N GLN A 330 5.36 2.87 3.05
CA GLN A 330 6.49 2.14 2.53
C GLN A 330 6.55 2.25 1.01
N GLU A 331 7.76 2.15 0.45
CA GLU A 331 7.90 2.05 -1.00
C GLU A 331 7.34 0.72 -1.49
N ARG A 332 6.59 0.75 -2.59
CA ARG A 332 6.08 -0.47 -3.23
C ARG A 332 7.23 -1.40 -3.63
N ASP A 333 6.98 -2.71 -3.55
CA ASP A 333 8.01 -3.71 -3.82
C ASP A 333 8.18 -4.03 -5.31
N ASP A 334 7.13 -3.79 -6.09
CA ASP A 334 7.11 -3.95 -7.54
C ASP A 334 8.06 -2.99 -8.28
N ILE A 335 8.39 -1.83 -7.70
CA ILE A 335 9.40 -0.88 -8.18
C ILE A 335 10.72 -1.58 -8.50
N SER A 336 11.14 -2.49 -7.62
CA SER A 336 12.38 -3.24 -7.79
C SER A 336 12.33 -4.11 -9.06
N ILE A 337 11.19 -4.74 -9.30
CA ILE A 337 10.94 -5.56 -10.48
C ILE A 337 10.88 -4.67 -11.73
N TYR A 338 10.15 -3.55 -11.72
CA TYR A 338 10.09 -2.63 -12.86
C TYR A 338 11.49 -2.16 -13.30
N ALA A 339 12.30 -1.71 -12.34
CA ALA A 339 13.66 -1.27 -12.59
C ALA A 339 14.50 -2.38 -13.23
N GLN A 340 14.41 -3.60 -12.70
CA GLN A 340 15.16 -4.75 -13.19
C GLN A 340 14.72 -5.14 -14.62
N GLN A 341 13.40 -5.11 -14.88
CA GLN A 341 12.86 -5.43 -16.20
C GLN A 341 13.26 -4.40 -17.26
N ALA A 342 13.49 -3.14 -16.89
CA ALA A 342 14.04 -2.12 -17.78
C ALA A 342 15.46 -2.48 -18.26
N GLN A 343 16.33 -2.96 -17.37
CA GLN A 343 17.66 -3.45 -17.71
C GLN A 343 17.57 -4.70 -18.60
N ALA A 344 16.72 -5.66 -18.24
CA ALA A 344 16.56 -6.91 -18.98
C ALA A 344 16.09 -6.66 -20.43
N ALA A 345 15.08 -5.81 -20.61
CA ALA A 345 14.57 -5.46 -21.94
C ALA A 345 15.64 -4.86 -22.87
N ASN A 346 16.69 -4.24 -22.33
CA ASN A 346 17.78 -3.69 -23.13
C ASN A 346 18.96 -4.65 -23.30
N THR A 347 19.16 -5.63 -22.42
CA THR A 347 20.40 -6.43 -22.37
C THR A 347 20.23 -7.92 -22.68
N LEU A 348 18.99 -8.44 -22.72
CA LEU A 348 18.72 -9.88 -22.92
C LEU A 348 19.25 -10.43 -24.27
N PHE A 349 19.32 -9.59 -25.30
CA PHE A 349 19.81 -9.97 -26.63
C PHE A 349 21.15 -9.33 -26.96
N ALA A 350 21.94 -8.94 -25.96
CA ALA A 350 23.28 -8.42 -26.19
C ALA A 350 24.13 -9.46 -26.91
N LEU A 351 24.76 -9.03 -28.02
CA LEU A 351 25.55 -9.87 -28.91
C LEU A 351 26.94 -9.27 -29.10
N ARG A 352 27.94 -10.16 -29.19
CA ARG A 352 29.34 -9.84 -29.48
C ARG A 352 29.79 -10.65 -30.67
N LEU A 353 30.89 -10.23 -31.29
CA LEU A 353 31.49 -11.00 -32.37
C LEU A 353 31.78 -12.44 -31.95
N ASN A 354 32.44 -12.63 -30.80
CA ASN A 354 32.84 -13.95 -30.31
C ASN A 354 31.65 -14.88 -29.94
N ASP A 355 30.45 -14.33 -29.79
CA ASP A 355 29.22 -15.09 -29.50
C ASP A 355 28.57 -15.67 -30.77
N LYS A 356 28.75 -15.02 -31.92
CA LYS A 356 28.18 -15.42 -33.21
C LYS A 356 29.18 -16.14 -34.12
N ASN A 357 30.44 -15.76 -34.02
CA ASN A 357 31.50 -16.23 -34.88
C ASN A 357 32.74 -16.45 -34.03
N SER A 358 33.17 -17.70 -33.94
CA SER A 358 34.45 -17.99 -33.34
C SER A 358 35.49 -17.71 -34.42
N ASP A 359 36.36 -16.73 -34.19
CA ASP A 359 37.42 -16.27 -35.10
C ASP A 359 38.52 -17.33 -35.38
N ILE A 360 38.21 -18.60 -35.15
CA ILE A 360 39.16 -19.55 -34.58
C ILE A 360 39.75 -20.47 -35.66
N PHE A 361 39.14 -20.57 -36.84
CA PHE A 361 39.57 -21.59 -37.80
C PHE A 361 39.38 -21.23 -39.27
N ASP A 362 40.48 -20.83 -39.89
CA ASP A 362 40.77 -20.85 -41.32
C ASP A 362 39.59 -20.48 -42.23
N ARG A 363 39.45 -19.17 -42.45
CA ARG A 363 38.51 -18.57 -43.41
C ARG A 363 39.12 -18.58 -44.81
N THR A 364 39.73 -19.68 -45.25
CA THR A 364 40.41 -19.77 -46.55
C THR A 364 39.44 -19.87 -47.75
N LEU A 365 38.15 -20.06 -47.50
CA LEU A 365 37.09 -20.10 -48.51
C LEU A 365 35.90 -19.22 -48.08
N PRO A 366 35.26 -18.49 -49.01
CA PRO A 366 34.02 -17.77 -48.73
C PRO A 366 32.89 -18.79 -48.45
N ARG A 367 32.64 -19.05 -47.17
CA ARG A 367 31.56 -19.92 -46.71
C ARG A 367 30.48 -19.11 -46.03
N LYS A 368 29.24 -19.58 -46.16
CA LYS A 368 28.13 -19.00 -45.39
C LYS A 368 28.02 -19.73 -44.06
N GLY A 369 27.91 -18.97 -42.97
CA GLY A 369 27.71 -19.48 -41.63
C GLY A 369 26.25 -19.41 -41.18
N LEU A 370 25.77 -20.47 -40.54
CA LEU A 370 24.57 -20.49 -39.69
C LEU A 370 25.05 -20.66 -38.24
N TRP A 371 24.56 -19.83 -37.32
CA TRP A 371 24.87 -19.94 -35.90
C TRP A 371 23.61 -20.02 -35.04
N LEU A 372 23.72 -20.76 -33.95
CA LEU A 372 22.71 -20.92 -32.91
C LEU A 372 23.38 -20.68 -31.56
N ARG A 373 22.79 -19.83 -30.73
CA ARG A 373 23.26 -19.48 -29.39
C ARG A 373 22.17 -19.73 -28.38
N VAL A 374 22.48 -20.51 -27.35
CA VAL A 374 21.62 -20.73 -26.20
C VAL A 374 22.29 -20.12 -24.98
N ILE A 375 21.54 -19.31 -24.23
CA ILE A 375 22.03 -18.66 -23.00
C ILE A 375 21.18 -19.08 -21.81
N ASP A 376 21.85 -19.25 -20.67
CA ASP A 376 21.22 -19.41 -19.36
C ASP A 376 22.03 -18.61 -18.34
N GLY A 377 21.38 -17.91 -17.42
CA GLY A 377 22.09 -17.10 -16.47
C GLY A 377 21.28 -16.68 -15.27
N HIS A 378 22.00 -16.32 -14.21
CA HIS A 378 21.47 -15.89 -12.93
C HIS A 378 22.08 -14.54 -12.55
N SER A 379 21.28 -13.63 -11.98
CA SER A 379 21.77 -12.34 -11.52
C SER A 379 21.08 -11.83 -10.26
N ASN A 380 21.84 -11.08 -9.48
CA ASN A 380 21.39 -10.36 -8.29
C ASN A 380 21.61 -8.86 -8.51
N GLN A 381 20.54 -8.08 -8.30
CA GLN A 381 20.53 -6.65 -8.60
C GLN A 381 19.89 -5.86 -7.46
N TRP A 382 20.66 -4.94 -6.86
CA TRP A 382 20.14 -4.04 -5.84
C TRP A 382 19.55 -2.79 -6.48
N VAL A 383 18.44 -2.31 -5.90
CA VAL A 383 17.70 -1.12 -6.31
C VAL A 383 17.80 -0.09 -5.18
N GLN A 384 17.92 1.19 -5.52
CA GLN A 384 17.95 2.27 -4.54
C GLN A 384 16.72 2.22 -3.63
N GLY A 385 16.91 2.42 -2.32
CA GLY A 385 15.82 2.40 -1.33
C GLY A 385 15.43 1.01 -0.83
N LYS A 386 16.04 -0.05 -1.36
CA LYS A 386 15.74 -1.44 -0.98
C LYS A 386 16.97 -2.13 -0.38
N THR A 387 16.74 -2.95 0.64
CA THR A 387 17.79 -3.65 1.40
C THR A 387 18.15 -5.01 0.77
N ALA A 388 17.17 -5.70 0.18
CA ALA A 388 17.36 -6.97 -0.50
C ALA A 388 17.63 -6.80 -2.02
N PRO A 389 18.38 -7.73 -2.65
CA PRO A 389 18.53 -7.77 -4.10
C PRO A 389 17.28 -8.35 -4.78
N VAL A 390 17.06 -7.96 -6.03
CA VAL A 390 16.20 -8.70 -6.96
C VAL A 390 17.01 -9.83 -7.57
N GLU A 391 16.56 -11.06 -7.35
CA GLU A 391 17.13 -12.26 -7.95
C GLU A 391 16.47 -12.49 -9.31
N SER A 392 17.23 -12.97 -10.29
CA SER A 392 16.71 -13.18 -11.64
C SER A 392 17.38 -14.34 -12.35
N ASN A 393 16.58 -15.09 -13.11
CA ASN A 393 17.04 -16.16 -13.99
C ASN A 393 16.60 -15.84 -15.41
N ARG A 394 17.55 -15.83 -16.35
CA ARG A 394 17.32 -15.57 -17.76
C ARG A 394 17.69 -16.78 -18.60
N LYS A 395 16.91 -17.01 -19.64
CA LYS A 395 17.17 -18.01 -20.67
C LYS A 395 16.82 -17.44 -22.03
N GLY A 396 17.56 -17.85 -23.05
CA GLY A 396 17.30 -17.34 -24.39
C GLY A 396 17.93 -18.19 -25.47
N VAL A 397 17.38 -18.04 -26.66
CA VAL A 397 17.87 -18.65 -27.89
C VAL A 397 17.97 -17.55 -28.93
N GLN A 398 19.12 -17.46 -29.58
CA GLN A 398 19.36 -16.58 -30.73
C GLN A 398 19.87 -17.44 -31.87
N LEU A 399 19.49 -17.10 -33.08
CA LEU A 399 19.99 -17.74 -34.29
C LEU A 399 20.18 -16.70 -35.38
N GLY A 400 21.15 -16.93 -36.24
CA GLY A 400 21.41 -16.05 -37.36
C GLY A 400 22.20 -16.74 -38.45
N GLY A 401 22.12 -16.17 -39.65
CA GLY A 401 22.74 -16.74 -40.84
C GLY A 401 23.26 -15.65 -41.76
N GLU A 402 24.39 -15.93 -42.37
CA GLU A 402 24.98 -15.06 -43.38
C GLU A 402 24.22 -15.21 -44.70
N VAL A 403 23.73 -14.08 -45.23
CA VAL A 403 23.03 -14.02 -46.51
C VAL A 403 24.00 -13.68 -47.64
N PHE A 404 24.99 -12.84 -47.34
CA PHE A 404 26.01 -12.35 -48.27
C PHE A 404 27.38 -12.43 -47.60
N THR A 405 28.35 -13.01 -48.32
CA THR A 405 29.74 -13.08 -47.89
C THR A 405 30.61 -12.71 -49.08
N TRP A 406 31.50 -11.76 -48.89
CA TRP A 406 32.52 -11.34 -49.84
C TRP A 406 33.90 -11.56 -49.22
N GLN A 407 34.84 -12.11 -49.98
CA GLN A 407 36.17 -12.39 -49.47
C GLN A 407 37.22 -12.26 -50.58
N ASN A 408 38.29 -11.55 -50.27
CA ASN A 408 39.52 -11.43 -51.06
C ASN A 408 40.72 -11.90 -50.21
N GLU A 409 41.94 -11.84 -50.76
CA GLU A 409 43.17 -12.27 -50.08
C GLU A 409 43.42 -11.56 -48.74
N SER A 410 42.98 -10.30 -48.60
CA SER A 410 43.26 -9.46 -47.44
C SER A 410 42.02 -9.10 -46.60
N ASN A 411 40.81 -9.40 -47.06
CA ASN A 411 39.58 -8.90 -46.46
C ASN A 411 38.43 -9.90 -46.57
N GLN A 412 37.59 -9.98 -45.55
CA GLN A 412 36.32 -10.69 -45.57
C GLN A 412 35.20 -9.80 -45.01
N LEU A 413 34.08 -9.73 -45.70
CA LEU A 413 32.86 -9.07 -45.26
C LEU A 413 31.70 -10.07 -45.28
N SER A 414 31.02 -10.24 -44.14
CA SER A 414 29.82 -11.06 -44.01
C SER A 414 28.64 -10.20 -43.55
N VAL A 415 27.51 -10.29 -44.24
CA VAL A 415 26.24 -9.67 -43.87
C VAL A 415 25.21 -10.76 -43.62
N GLY A 416 24.49 -10.67 -42.50
CA GLY A 416 23.54 -11.69 -42.08
C GLY A 416 22.31 -11.14 -41.40
N LEU A 417 21.34 -12.04 -41.24
CA LEU A 417 20.11 -11.80 -40.51
C LEU A 417 20.17 -12.57 -39.19
N MET A 418 19.54 -12.02 -38.15
CA MET A 418 19.45 -12.65 -36.84
C MET A 418 18.08 -12.49 -36.22
N SER A 419 17.69 -13.46 -35.42
CA SER A 419 16.48 -13.40 -34.60
C SER A 419 16.68 -14.14 -33.30
N GLY A 420 15.83 -13.88 -32.32
CA GLY A 420 15.92 -14.59 -31.05
C GLY A 420 14.70 -14.38 -30.16
N GLN A 421 14.59 -15.27 -29.19
CA GLN A 421 13.62 -15.23 -28.13
C GLN A 421 14.33 -15.36 -26.79
N ALA A 422 13.93 -14.55 -25.80
CA ALA A 422 14.47 -14.60 -24.45
C ALA A 422 13.36 -14.45 -23.42
N GLU A 423 13.52 -15.11 -22.29
CA GLU A 423 12.67 -14.97 -21.11
C GLU A 423 13.55 -14.67 -19.89
N GLN A 424 13.05 -13.82 -19.00
CA GLN A 424 13.65 -13.62 -17.69
C GLN A 424 12.58 -13.62 -16.61
N ARG A 425 12.82 -14.39 -15.57
CA ARG A 425 12.00 -14.42 -14.35
C ARG A 425 12.77 -13.75 -13.23
N SER A 426 12.07 -12.92 -12.47
CA SER A 426 12.64 -12.11 -11.40
C SER A 426 11.83 -12.28 -10.13
N THR A 427 12.50 -12.27 -8.99
CA THR A 427 11.88 -12.44 -7.67
C THR A 427 12.47 -11.41 -6.73
N PHE A 428 11.62 -10.74 -5.97
CA PHE A 428 11.99 -9.84 -4.90
C PHE A 428 11.21 -10.23 -3.64
N ARG A 429 11.94 -10.49 -2.56
CA ARG A 429 11.37 -10.77 -1.24
C ARG A 429 11.71 -9.60 -0.32
N ASN A 430 10.68 -8.96 0.21
CA ASN A 430 10.86 -7.86 1.14
C ASN A 430 11.17 -8.41 2.54
N PRO A 431 12.36 -8.15 3.12
CA PRO A 431 12.71 -8.69 4.44
C PRO A 431 11.88 -8.08 5.58
N ASP A 432 11.29 -6.89 5.37
CA ASP A 432 10.56 -6.16 6.41
C ASP A 432 9.08 -6.60 6.51
N THR A 433 8.49 -7.06 5.41
CA THR A 433 7.07 -7.48 5.36
C THR A 433 6.87 -8.95 5.01
N ASP A 434 7.94 -9.64 4.60
CA ASP A 434 7.92 -10.99 4.00
C ASP A 434 7.15 -11.12 2.68
N ASN A 435 6.75 -9.99 2.07
CA ASN A 435 6.00 -9.99 0.82
C ASN A 435 6.86 -10.50 -0.35
N LEU A 436 6.23 -11.31 -1.20
CA LEU A 436 6.86 -11.85 -2.40
C LEU A 436 6.32 -11.15 -3.67
N THR A 437 7.21 -10.50 -4.41
CA THR A 437 6.89 -9.96 -5.74
C THR A 437 7.64 -10.70 -6.82
N THR A 438 6.92 -11.13 -7.86
CA THR A 438 7.50 -11.86 -9.00
C THR A 438 7.33 -11.10 -10.31
N GLY A 439 8.31 -11.23 -11.20
CA GLY A 439 8.32 -10.62 -12.52
C GLY A 439 8.62 -11.65 -13.60
N ASN A 440 8.02 -11.46 -14.78
CA ASN A 440 8.35 -12.19 -15.99
C ASN A 440 8.42 -11.26 -17.19
N VAL A 441 9.52 -11.34 -17.94
CA VAL A 441 9.73 -10.62 -19.19
C VAL A 441 9.96 -11.62 -20.30
N LYS A 442 9.18 -11.54 -21.37
CA LYS A 442 9.34 -12.36 -22.57
C LYS A 442 9.54 -11.47 -23.78
N GLY A 443 10.67 -11.64 -24.46
CA GLY A 443 11.07 -10.85 -25.61
C GLY A 443 11.23 -11.66 -26.88
N PHE A 444 10.96 -11.01 -28.00
CA PHE A 444 11.41 -11.42 -29.33
C PHE A 444 12.20 -10.29 -29.97
N GLY A 445 13.25 -10.62 -30.70
CA GLY A 445 14.06 -9.67 -31.45
C GLY A 445 14.39 -10.18 -32.84
N ALA A 446 14.50 -9.27 -33.79
CA ALA A 446 14.97 -9.55 -35.15
C ALA A 446 15.84 -8.38 -35.63
N GLY A 447 16.87 -8.70 -36.39
CA GLY A 447 17.88 -7.72 -36.80
C GLY A 447 18.80 -8.19 -37.90
N ILE A 448 19.75 -7.31 -38.21
CA ILE A 448 20.79 -7.52 -39.20
C ILE A 448 22.15 -7.31 -38.56
N TYR A 449 23.17 -7.96 -39.10
CA TYR A 449 24.55 -7.74 -38.69
C TYR A 449 25.49 -7.74 -39.88
N ALA A 450 26.60 -7.03 -39.73
CA ALA A 450 27.68 -6.96 -40.70
C ALA A 450 29.01 -7.15 -39.96
N THR A 451 29.88 -8.02 -40.49
CA THR A 451 31.17 -8.35 -39.89
C THR A 451 32.25 -8.21 -40.93
N TRP A 452 33.24 -7.39 -40.66
CA TRP A 452 34.42 -7.22 -41.49
C TRP A 452 35.65 -7.74 -40.74
N HIS A 453 36.49 -8.48 -41.45
CA HIS A 453 37.78 -8.97 -40.97
C HIS A 453 38.87 -8.63 -41.98
N GLN A 454 39.99 -8.16 -41.45
CA GLN A 454 41.25 -8.12 -42.17
C GLN A 454 41.92 -9.49 -42.05
N LEU A 455 42.23 -10.10 -43.19
CA LEU A 455 42.92 -11.39 -43.27
C LEU A 455 44.41 -11.12 -43.51
N GLN A 456 45.26 -11.53 -42.56
CA GLN A 456 46.72 -11.51 -42.72
C GLN A 456 47.30 -12.89 -42.42
N ASP A 457 48.59 -13.04 -42.70
CA ASP A 457 49.35 -14.24 -42.39
C ASP A 457 49.13 -14.70 -40.95
N LYS A 458 49.08 -16.02 -40.77
CA LYS A 458 48.90 -16.66 -39.46
C LYS A 458 47.63 -16.24 -38.71
N GLN A 459 46.57 -15.82 -39.42
CA GLN A 459 45.26 -15.48 -38.84
C GLN A 459 45.31 -14.25 -37.90
N THR A 460 46.22 -13.30 -38.16
CA THR A 460 46.20 -11.98 -37.52
C THR A 460 45.35 -10.99 -38.31
N GLY A 461 44.88 -9.94 -37.64
CA GLY A 461 44.20 -8.83 -38.31
C GLY A 461 43.19 -8.08 -37.44
N ALA A 462 42.79 -6.91 -37.94
CA ALA A 462 41.69 -6.14 -37.36
C ALA A 462 40.34 -6.77 -37.70
N TYR A 463 39.34 -6.50 -36.86
CA TYR A 463 37.94 -6.78 -37.19
C TYR A 463 37.06 -5.61 -36.78
N ALA A 464 35.91 -5.51 -37.45
CA ALA A 464 34.82 -4.65 -37.07
C ALA A 464 33.51 -5.43 -37.20
N ASP A 465 32.70 -5.42 -36.15
CA ASP A 465 31.38 -6.00 -36.11
C ASP A 465 30.33 -4.93 -35.82
N SER A 466 29.22 -4.97 -36.54
CA SER A 466 28.08 -4.12 -36.23
C SER A 466 26.77 -4.89 -36.37
N TRP A 467 25.82 -4.57 -35.49
CA TRP A 467 24.48 -5.13 -35.55
C TRP A 467 23.42 -4.13 -35.13
N VAL A 468 22.22 -4.29 -35.68
CA VAL A 468 21.02 -3.52 -35.32
C VAL A 468 19.85 -4.48 -35.23
N GLN A 469 19.07 -4.40 -34.15
CA GLN A 469 17.88 -5.24 -33.96
C GLN A 469 16.73 -4.47 -33.33
N TYR A 470 15.53 -4.73 -33.85
CA TYR A 470 14.28 -4.32 -33.23
C TYR A 470 13.82 -5.41 -32.25
N GLN A 471 13.35 -4.98 -31.08
CA GLN A 471 12.94 -5.87 -29.99
C GLN A 471 11.60 -5.44 -29.44
N ARG A 472 10.79 -6.43 -29.05
CA ARG A 472 9.52 -6.24 -28.36
C ARG A 472 9.42 -7.20 -27.18
N PHE A 473 9.04 -6.67 -26.02
CA PHE A 473 8.90 -7.42 -24.79
C PHE A 473 7.48 -7.30 -24.24
N ARG A 474 7.01 -8.42 -23.68
CA ARG A 474 5.81 -8.49 -22.83
C ARG A 474 6.27 -8.66 -21.39
N HIS A 475 5.75 -7.81 -20.53
CA HIS A 475 6.05 -7.75 -19.11
C HIS A 475 4.85 -8.22 -18.32
N ARG A 476 5.11 -8.98 -17.26
CA ARG A 476 4.12 -9.38 -16.27
C ARG A 476 4.75 -9.23 -14.88
N ILE A 477 4.07 -8.57 -13.97
CA ILE A 477 4.49 -8.46 -12.57
C ILE A 477 3.33 -8.97 -11.73
N ASN A 478 3.60 -9.88 -10.82
CA ASN A 478 2.61 -10.34 -9.85
C ASN A 478 3.08 -9.91 -8.46
N THR A 479 2.25 -9.11 -7.81
CA THR A 479 2.30 -8.86 -6.36
C THR A 479 1.32 -9.80 -5.67
N GLU A 480 1.24 -9.78 -4.35
CA GLU A 480 0.25 -10.58 -3.60
C GLU A 480 -1.19 -10.27 -4.03
N ASP A 481 -1.47 -8.99 -4.33
CA ASP A 481 -2.83 -8.53 -4.55
C ASP A 481 -3.21 -8.32 -6.03
N ALA A 482 -2.24 -8.22 -6.94
CA ALA A 482 -2.49 -7.78 -8.32
C ALA A 482 -1.50 -8.36 -9.34
N THR A 483 -1.94 -8.39 -10.60
CA THR A 483 -1.08 -8.74 -11.75
C THR A 483 -1.06 -7.62 -12.76
N GLU A 484 0.10 -6.98 -12.91
CA GLU A 484 0.34 -5.93 -13.89
C GLU A 484 0.91 -6.49 -15.19
N ARG A 485 0.42 -5.96 -16.32
CA ARG A 485 0.87 -6.39 -17.67
C ARG A 485 1.08 -5.18 -18.57
N PHE A 486 2.25 -5.10 -19.19
CA PHE A 486 2.56 -4.03 -20.13
C PHE A 486 3.54 -4.51 -21.20
N THR A 487 3.84 -3.65 -22.18
CA THR A 487 4.79 -3.96 -23.25
C THR A 487 5.85 -2.88 -23.39
N SER A 488 7.07 -3.30 -23.70
CA SER A 488 8.14 -2.39 -24.11
C SER A 488 8.63 -2.77 -25.51
N LYS A 489 9.18 -1.79 -26.23
CA LYS A 489 9.73 -1.98 -27.57
C LYS A 489 10.82 -0.96 -27.87
N GLY A 490 11.69 -1.29 -28.80
CA GLY A 490 12.68 -0.34 -29.30
C GLY A 490 13.76 -1.00 -30.12
N ILE A 491 14.77 -0.20 -30.45
CA ILE A 491 15.92 -0.61 -31.25
C ILE A 491 17.14 -0.66 -30.34
N THR A 492 17.94 -1.71 -30.52
CA THR A 492 19.29 -1.77 -29.97
C THR A 492 20.27 -1.91 -31.13
N ALA A 493 21.43 -1.29 -31.00
CA ALA A 493 22.47 -1.32 -32.01
C ALA A 493 23.83 -1.39 -31.36
N SER A 494 24.81 -1.97 -32.03
CA SER A 494 26.17 -2.03 -31.51
C SER A 494 27.20 -1.94 -32.64
N ILE A 495 28.37 -1.47 -32.26
CA ILE A 495 29.60 -1.57 -33.04
C ILE A 495 30.71 -2.07 -32.12
N GLU A 496 31.41 -3.11 -32.53
CA GLU A 496 32.56 -3.70 -31.86
C GLU A 496 33.75 -3.70 -32.81
N ALA A 497 34.95 -3.41 -32.30
CA ALA A 497 36.19 -3.48 -33.06
C ALA A 497 37.29 -4.06 -32.19
N GLY A 498 38.23 -4.74 -32.84
CA GLY A 498 39.38 -5.31 -32.15
C GLY A 498 40.46 -5.74 -33.11
N TYR A 499 41.55 -6.29 -32.56
CA TYR A 499 42.70 -6.72 -33.34
C TYR A 499 43.24 -8.03 -32.79
N ASN A 500 43.32 -9.08 -33.62
CA ASN A 500 43.89 -10.36 -33.22
C ASN A 500 45.41 -10.37 -33.46
N ALA A 501 46.20 -10.21 -32.40
CA ALA A 501 47.67 -10.22 -32.47
C ALA A 501 48.23 -11.59 -32.09
N LEU A 502 49.10 -12.16 -32.93
CA LEU A 502 49.85 -13.38 -32.61
C LEU A 502 51.03 -13.02 -31.70
N LEU A 503 51.08 -13.62 -30.51
CA LEU A 503 52.18 -13.42 -29.55
C LEU A 503 53.27 -14.46 -29.70
N ALA A 504 52.89 -15.73 -29.90
CA ALA A 504 53.83 -16.84 -29.98
C ALA A 504 53.25 -18.00 -30.79
N GLU A 505 54.14 -18.75 -31.44
CA GLU A 505 53.83 -19.97 -32.18
C GLU A 505 54.83 -21.05 -31.75
N HIS A 506 54.33 -22.23 -31.38
CA HIS A 506 55.17 -23.34 -30.94
C HIS A 506 54.72 -24.65 -31.60
N PHE A 507 55.67 -25.55 -31.84
CA PHE A 507 55.43 -26.89 -32.39
C PHE A 507 55.76 -27.92 -31.32
N THR A 508 54.78 -28.74 -30.96
CA THR A 508 54.99 -29.85 -30.02
C THR A 508 55.81 -30.98 -30.66
N LYS A 509 56.48 -31.80 -29.84
CA LYS A 509 57.31 -32.95 -30.29
C LYS A 509 56.58 -33.97 -31.18
N LYS A 510 55.24 -33.96 -31.20
CA LYS A 510 54.38 -34.79 -32.06
C LYS A 510 53.89 -34.08 -33.33
N GLY A 511 54.42 -32.89 -33.65
CA GLY A 511 54.02 -32.12 -34.83
C GLY A 511 52.73 -31.28 -34.68
N ASN A 512 52.08 -31.27 -33.50
CA ASN A 512 50.93 -30.41 -33.27
C ASN A 512 51.39 -28.95 -33.09
N ARG A 513 50.67 -28.01 -33.71
CA ARG A 513 50.95 -26.57 -33.65
C ARG A 513 50.09 -25.89 -32.59
N VAL A 514 50.71 -25.01 -31.81
CA VAL A 514 50.05 -24.15 -30.81
C VAL A 514 50.33 -22.69 -31.14
N ARG A 515 49.29 -21.85 -31.18
CA ARG A 515 49.41 -20.40 -31.37
C ARG A 515 48.74 -19.66 -30.23
N PHE A 516 49.41 -18.64 -29.72
CA PHE A 516 48.88 -17.77 -28.66
C PHE A 516 48.53 -16.42 -29.24
N TYR A 517 47.29 -15.97 -29.03
CA TYR A 517 46.82 -14.68 -29.48
C TYR A 517 46.39 -13.79 -28.33
N LEU A 518 46.53 -12.49 -28.53
CA LEU A 518 46.00 -11.44 -27.67
C LEU A 518 45.14 -10.51 -28.50
N GLN A 519 43.93 -10.27 -28.03
CA GLN A 519 42.90 -9.53 -28.74
C GLN A 519 42.35 -8.40 -27.87
N PRO A 520 42.90 -7.18 -27.96
CA PRO A 520 42.20 -5.98 -27.49
C PRO A 520 40.89 -5.80 -28.25
N GLN A 521 39.83 -5.42 -27.52
CA GLN A 521 38.49 -5.24 -28.06
C GLN A 521 37.76 -4.09 -27.38
N ALA A 522 37.00 -3.34 -28.17
CA ALA A 522 36.15 -2.26 -27.71
C ALA A 522 34.78 -2.35 -28.40
N GLN A 523 33.71 -2.13 -27.65
CA GLN A 523 32.34 -2.20 -28.11
C GLN A 523 31.54 -1.02 -27.57
N LEU A 524 30.73 -0.42 -28.44
CA LEU A 524 29.77 0.61 -28.10
C LEU A 524 28.37 0.16 -28.49
N THR A 525 27.46 0.11 -27.54
CA THR A 525 26.10 -0.40 -27.72
C THR A 525 25.07 0.67 -27.36
N TYR A 526 24.20 1.00 -28.29
CA TYR A 526 23.01 1.81 -28.09
C TYR A 526 21.84 0.96 -27.61
N LEU A 527 21.26 1.37 -26.48
CA LEU A 527 20.16 0.67 -25.80
C LEU A 527 18.91 1.57 -25.82
N GLY A 528 17.97 1.25 -26.72
CA GLY A 528 16.82 2.10 -27.05
C GLY A 528 15.45 1.50 -26.76
N VAL A 529 15.35 0.44 -25.94
CA VAL A 529 14.06 -0.16 -25.58
C VAL A 529 13.40 0.62 -24.45
N ASN A 530 12.16 1.04 -24.67
CA ASN A 530 11.38 1.86 -23.75
C ASN A 530 9.97 1.27 -23.55
N GLY A 531 9.37 1.52 -22.38
CA GLY A 531 7.98 1.21 -22.05
C GLY A 531 7.40 2.29 -21.13
N LYS A 532 6.20 2.77 -21.47
CA LYS A 532 5.37 3.67 -20.65
C LYS A 532 3.96 3.09 -20.59
N PHE A 533 3.35 3.11 -19.41
CA PHE A 533 1.99 2.63 -19.20
C PHE A 533 1.41 3.22 -17.90
N SER A 534 0.11 3.07 -17.70
CA SER A 534 -0.54 3.33 -16.42
C SER A 534 -0.84 1.99 -15.75
N ASP A 535 -0.46 1.83 -14.48
CA ASP A 535 -0.74 0.60 -13.71
C ASP A 535 -2.23 0.53 -13.29
N SER A 536 -2.63 -0.55 -12.61
CA SER A 536 -4.02 -0.72 -12.16
C SER A 536 -4.49 0.35 -11.16
N GLU A 537 -3.55 1.07 -10.53
CA GLU A 537 -3.80 2.15 -9.56
C GLU A 537 -3.72 3.54 -10.22
N ASN A 538 -3.67 3.61 -11.56
CA ASN A 538 -3.53 4.82 -12.37
C ASN A 538 -2.22 5.62 -12.17
N ALA A 539 -1.18 5.00 -11.60
CA ALA A 539 0.15 5.62 -11.56
C ALA A 539 0.81 5.56 -12.94
N HIS A 540 1.41 6.67 -13.37
CA HIS A 540 2.13 6.75 -14.65
C HIS A 540 3.53 6.18 -14.49
N VAL A 541 3.72 4.98 -15.04
CA VAL A 541 4.98 4.23 -14.95
C VAL A 541 5.80 4.40 -16.23
N ASN A 542 7.06 4.78 -16.07
CA ASN A 542 8.02 4.98 -17.16
C ASN A 542 9.32 4.22 -16.87
N LEU A 543 9.71 3.31 -17.76
CA LEU A 543 10.96 2.57 -17.64
C LEU A 543 12.15 3.49 -17.99
N LEU A 544 13.09 3.63 -17.05
CA LEU A 544 14.27 4.47 -17.21
C LEU A 544 15.45 3.70 -17.80
N GLY A 545 16.40 4.46 -18.35
CA GLY A 545 17.61 3.90 -18.97
C GLY A 545 17.47 3.61 -20.47
N SER A 546 16.37 4.00 -21.11
CA SER A 546 16.29 3.98 -22.58
C SER A 546 17.11 5.11 -23.21
N ARG A 547 17.50 4.93 -24.48
CA ARG A 547 18.33 5.87 -25.25
C ARG A 547 19.67 6.15 -24.53
N GLN A 548 20.33 5.08 -24.12
CA GLN A 548 21.61 5.11 -23.43
C GLN A 548 22.71 4.44 -24.28
N LEU A 549 23.96 4.75 -23.95
CA LEU A 549 25.14 4.13 -24.54
C LEU A 549 25.86 3.31 -23.47
N GLN A 550 26.15 2.06 -23.79
CA GLN A 550 27.00 1.18 -23.02
C GLN A 550 28.33 1.02 -23.77
N SER A 551 29.43 1.32 -23.08
CA SER A 551 30.79 1.06 -23.57
C SER A 551 31.34 -0.17 -22.90
N ARG A 552 32.06 -1.00 -23.66
CA ARG A 552 32.79 -2.17 -23.16
C ARG A 552 34.19 -2.14 -23.75
N VAL A 553 35.21 -2.22 -22.90
CA VAL A 553 36.62 -2.27 -23.33
C VAL A 553 37.30 -3.41 -22.61
N GLY A 554 38.10 -4.20 -23.32
CA GLY A 554 38.77 -5.33 -22.70
C GLY A 554 39.82 -5.98 -23.58
N VAL A 555 40.32 -7.10 -23.09
CA VAL A 555 41.32 -7.93 -23.75
C VAL A 555 40.92 -9.39 -23.61
N GLN A 556 41.09 -10.15 -24.69
CA GLN A 556 40.90 -11.59 -24.74
C GLN A 556 42.22 -12.28 -25.11
N ALA A 557 42.61 -13.30 -24.36
CA ALA A 557 43.74 -14.17 -24.68
C ALA A 557 43.20 -15.52 -25.17
N LYS A 558 43.83 -16.06 -26.22
CA LYS A 558 43.41 -17.29 -26.90
C LYS A 558 44.61 -18.21 -27.10
N ALA A 559 44.41 -19.52 -27.01
CA ALA A 559 45.44 -20.51 -27.35
C ALA A 559 44.86 -21.54 -28.33
N GLN A 560 45.29 -21.51 -29.58
CA GLN A 560 44.78 -22.36 -30.64
C GLN A 560 45.65 -23.61 -30.79
N PHE A 561 45.06 -24.78 -30.56
CA PHE A 561 45.68 -26.10 -30.69
C PHE A 561 45.16 -26.79 -31.95
N SER A 562 46.05 -27.10 -32.89
CA SER A 562 45.73 -27.92 -34.05
C SER A 562 46.09 -29.39 -33.74
N LEU A 563 45.08 -30.26 -33.60
CA LEU A 563 45.23 -31.67 -33.23
C LEU A 563 45.12 -32.59 -34.47
N TYR A 564 45.45 -33.87 -34.30
CA TYR A 564 45.26 -34.91 -35.32
C TYR A 564 43.78 -35.05 -35.77
N LYS A 565 43.57 -35.43 -37.04
CA LYS A 565 42.25 -35.66 -37.68
C LYS A 565 41.36 -34.41 -37.87
N ASN A 566 41.94 -33.25 -38.20
CA ASN A 566 41.20 -32.01 -38.49
C ASN A 566 40.32 -31.51 -37.32
N ILE A 567 40.70 -31.85 -36.09
CA ILE A 567 40.09 -31.30 -34.87
C ILE A 567 41.01 -30.19 -34.38
N ALA A 568 40.43 -29.05 -34.02
CA ALA A 568 41.19 -27.96 -33.43
C ALA A 568 40.42 -27.36 -32.26
N ILE A 569 41.14 -26.97 -31.22
CA ILE A 569 40.59 -26.52 -29.94
C ILE A 569 41.19 -25.16 -29.61
N GLU A 570 40.37 -24.23 -29.13
CA GLU A 570 40.80 -22.92 -28.65
C GLU A 570 40.13 -22.57 -27.31
N PRO A 571 40.80 -22.83 -26.17
CA PRO A 571 40.47 -22.14 -24.93
C PRO A 571 40.79 -20.65 -25.03
N PHE A 572 39.95 -19.85 -24.38
CA PHE A 572 40.16 -18.42 -24.25
C PHE A 572 39.68 -17.88 -22.90
N ALA A 573 40.29 -16.76 -22.52
CA ALA A 573 39.89 -15.99 -21.35
C ALA A 573 39.83 -14.50 -21.73
N ALA A 574 38.87 -13.75 -21.21
CA ALA A 574 38.78 -12.31 -21.42
C ALA A 574 38.43 -11.57 -20.14
N VAL A 575 38.91 -10.33 -20.05
CA VAL A 575 38.53 -9.38 -19.01
C VAL A 575 38.07 -8.11 -19.70
N ASN A 576 36.88 -7.64 -19.33
CA ASN A 576 36.27 -6.44 -19.91
C ASN A 576 35.76 -5.51 -18.80
N ALA A 577 35.93 -4.21 -18.98
CA ALA A 577 35.27 -3.17 -18.21
C ALA A 577 34.04 -2.68 -18.97
N LEU A 578 32.90 -2.63 -18.31
CA LEU A 578 31.64 -2.11 -18.83
C LEU A 578 31.28 -0.80 -18.14
N TYR A 579 30.80 0.15 -18.94
CA TYR A 579 30.33 1.45 -18.48
C TYR A 579 29.00 1.81 -19.14
N HIS A 580 28.02 2.19 -18.33
CA HIS A 580 26.73 2.72 -18.76
C HIS A 580 26.67 4.22 -18.49
N ASN A 581 26.34 5.03 -19.50
CA ASN A 581 26.22 6.48 -19.31
C ASN A 581 24.99 6.88 -18.49
N LYS A 582 23.94 6.04 -18.46
CA LYS A 582 22.72 6.24 -17.67
C LYS A 582 22.39 4.97 -16.88
N PRO A 583 21.96 5.08 -15.61
CA PRO A 583 21.46 3.92 -14.87
C PRO A 583 20.09 3.49 -15.41
N PHE A 584 19.77 2.21 -15.25
CA PHE A 584 18.41 1.70 -15.43
C PHE A 584 17.56 2.00 -14.19
N GLY A 585 16.23 1.97 -14.32
CA GLY A 585 15.34 2.25 -13.21
C GLY A 585 13.88 2.34 -13.63
N VAL A 586 13.07 2.89 -12.73
CA VAL A 586 11.66 3.21 -12.97
C VAL A 586 11.35 4.61 -12.44
N GLU A 587 10.46 5.29 -13.14
CA GLU A 587 9.82 6.52 -12.71
C GLU A 587 8.32 6.26 -12.57
N MET A 588 7.74 6.63 -11.43
CA MET A 588 6.30 6.54 -11.15
C MET A 588 5.82 7.88 -10.62
N ASP A 589 4.88 8.52 -11.32
CA ASP A 589 4.32 9.84 -10.96
C ASP A 589 5.37 10.91 -10.60
N GLY A 590 6.51 10.89 -11.30
CA GLY A 590 7.62 11.84 -11.12
C GLY A 590 8.71 11.41 -10.14
N GLU A 591 8.48 10.36 -9.34
CA GLU A 591 9.49 9.81 -8.43
C GLU A 591 10.32 8.70 -9.08
N ARG A 592 11.64 8.72 -8.87
CA ARG A 592 12.59 7.80 -9.52
C ARG A 592 13.26 6.86 -8.55
N ARG A 593 13.39 5.60 -8.94
CA ARG A 593 14.23 4.60 -8.28
C ARG A 593 15.14 3.94 -9.31
N MET A 594 16.44 4.03 -9.06
CA MET A 594 17.48 3.62 -10.01
C MET A 594 18.24 2.39 -9.52
N ILE A 595 18.81 1.70 -10.49
CA ILE A 595 19.75 0.60 -10.31
C ILE A 595 21.16 1.18 -10.36
N ASN A 596 21.98 0.90 -9.35
CA ASN A 596 23.35 1.40 -9.30
C ASN A 596 24.35 0.45 -10.00
N ASN A 597 24.16 0.25 -11.32
CA ASN A 597 24.95 -0.67 -12.15
C ASN A 597 25.78 0.05 -13.24
N LYS A 598 26.19 1.31 -13.00
CA LYS A 598 26.91 2.11 -14.00
C LYS A 598 28.23 1.48 -14.48
N THR A 599 28.96 0.83 -13.57
CA THR A 599 30.23 0.17 -13.88
C THR A 599 30.20 -1.29 -13.45
N ALA A 600 30.75 -2.15 -14.29
CA ALA A 600 30.94 -3.57 -13.98
C ALA A 600 32.23 -4.07 -14.62
N ILE A 601 32.89 -5.00 -13.93
CA ILE A 601 33.97 -5.79 -14.51
C ILE A 601 33.39 -7.15 -14.90
N GLU A 602 33.70 -7.57 -16.11
CA GLU A 602 33.32 -8.86 -16.64
C GLU A 602 34.54 -9.73 -16.87
N SER A 603 34.48 -10.97 -16.38
CA SER A 603 35.43 -12.02 -16.71
C SER A 603 34.72 -13.09 -17.52
N GLN A 604 35.35 -13.53 -18.60
CA GLN A 604 34.83 -14.54 -19.50
C GLN A 604 35.86 -15.66 -19.64
N LEU A 605 35.38 -16.90 -19.59
CA LEU A 605 36.15 -18.10 -19.88
C LEU A 605 35.37 -18.89 -20.94
N GLY A 606 36.08 -19.50 -21.88
CA GLY A 606 35.42 -20.33 -22.87
C GLY A 606 36.36 -21.27 -23.59
N VAL A 607 35.77 -22.19 -24.32
CA VAL A 607 36.46 -23.12 -25.19
C VAL A 607 35.66 -23.30 -26.46
N ALA A 608 36.35 -23.26 -27.60
CA ALA A 608 35.78 -23.60 -28.89
C ALA A 608 36.45 -24.84 -29.47
N VAL A 609 35.67 -25.67 -30.15
CA VAL A 609 36.13 -26.92 -30.77
C VAL A 609 35.58 -26.96 -32.20
N LYS A 610 36.46 -27.08 -33.18
CA LYS A 610 36.09 -27.36 -34.57
C LYS A 610 36.14 -28.86 -34.83
N ILE A 611 35.01 -29.40 -35.25
CA ILE A 611 34.78 -30.81 -35.53
C ILE A 611 34.53 -30.95 -37.02
N LYS A 612 35.50 -31.50 -37.75
CA LYS A 612 35.49 -31.52 -39.21
C LYS A 612 35.46 -30.08 -39.76
N SER A 613 35.62 -29.90 -41.07
CA SER A 613 35.74 -28.55 -41.66
C SER A 613 34.49 -27.67 -41.57
N HIS A 614 33.37 -28.15 -41.01
CA HIS A 614 32.05 -27.52 -41.14
C HIS A 614 31.37 -27.14 -39.81
N LEU A 615 31.69 -27.82 -38.70
CA LEU A 615 30.98 -27.63 -37.43
C LEU A 615 31.92 -27.08 -36.35
N THR A 616 31.49 -26.01 -35.69
CA THR A 616 32.18 -25.44 -34.52
C THR A 616 31.22 -25.39 -33.34
N LEU A 617 31.67 -25.91 -32.20
CA LEU A 617 30.96 -25.83 -30.93
C LEU A 617 31.75 -24.94 -29.98
N GLN A 618 31.08 -24.04 -29.26
CA GLN A 618 31.70 -23.18 -28.27
C GLN A 618 30.88 -23.18 -26.98
N ALA A 619 31.57 -23.27 -25.86
CA ALA A 619 30.99 -23.12 -24.54
C ALA A 619 31.66 -21.95 -23.83
N THR A 620 30.86 -21.08 -23.21
CA THR A 620 31.35 -19.91 -22.49
C THR A 620 30.70 -19.76 -21.13
N PHE A 621 31.46 -19.21 -20.19
CA PHE A 621 31.01 -18.79 -18.87
C PHE A 621 31.44 -17.35 -18.63
N ASN A 622 30.47 -16.49 -18.36
CA ASN A 622 30.64 -15.07 -18.11
C ASN A 622 30.26 -14.75 -16.67
N ARG A 623 31.08 -13.96 -15.98
CA ARG A 623 30.78 -13.40 -14.66
C ARG A 623 30.94 -11.89 -14.69
N GLN A 624 29.87 -11.16 -14.35
CA GLN A 624 29.89 -9.72 -14.19
C GLN A 624 29.80 -9.37 -12.70
N THR A 625 30.66 -8.46 -12.25
CA THR A 625 30.70 -7.98 -10.86
C THR A 625 30.79 -6.46 -10.85
N GLY A 626 29.88 -5.82 -10.13
CA GLY A 626 29.89 -4.40 -9.80
C GLY A 626 29.47 -4.20 -8.35
N LYS A 627 29.50 -2.95 -7.86
CA LYS A 627 29.21 -2.63 -6.45
C LYS A 627 27.84 -3.14 -5.98
N HIS A 628 26.85 -3.08 -6.86
CA HIS A 628 25.46 -3.44 -6.58
C HIS A 628 24.88 -4.36 -7.66
N HIS A 629 25.74 -5.10 -8.37
CA HIS A 629 25.33 -5.97 -9.46
C HIS A 629 26.22 -7.20 -9.52
N GLN A 630 25.61 -8.37 -9.58
CA GLN A 630 26.32 -9.62 -9.85
C GLN A 630 25.54 -10.43 -10.86
N ALA A 631 26.21 -10.94 -11.89
CA ALA A 631 25.59 -11.83 -12.87
C ALA A 631 26.55 -12.95 -13.27
N LYS A 632 25.98 -14.12 -13.53
CA LYS A 632 26.65 -15.30 -14.07
C LYS A 632 25.85 -15.79 -15.27
N GLN A 633 26.52 -16.15 -16.35
CA GLN A 633 25.86 -16.66 -17.55
C GLN A 633 26.69 -17.74 -18.20
N GLY A 634 26.06 -18.87 -18.50
CA GLY A 634 26.56 -19.85 -19.45
C GLY A 634 26.00 -19.58 -20.84
N ALA A 635 26.79 -19.85 -21.88
CA ALA A 635 26.28 -19.93 -23.24
C ALA A 635 26.88 -21.09 -24.01
N LEU A 636 26.06 -21.72 -24.84
CA LEU A 636 26.47 -22.71 -25.82
C LEU A 636 26.18 -22.15 -27.22
N ASN A 637 27.22 -22.07 -28.05
CA ASN A 637 27.12 -21.61 -29.41
C ASN A 637 27.48 -22.76 -30.36
N LEU A 638 26.65 -22.96 -31.38
CA LEU A 638 26.85 -23.92 -32.45
C LEU A 638 26.92 -23.14 -33.76
N GLN A 639 27.96 -23.39 -34.56
CA GLN A 639 28.15 -22.75 -35.85
C GLN A 639 28.37 -23.82 -36.92
N TRP A 640 27.61 -23.71 -38.00
CA TRP A 640 27.70 -24.56 -39.18
C TRP A 640 28.13 -23.72 -40.38
N THR A 641 29.14 -24.17 -41.12
CA THR A 641 29.66 -23.49 -42.31
C THR A 641 29.53 -24.38 -43.55
N PHE A 642 28.98 -23.83 -44.63
CA PHE A 642 28.76 -24.54 -45.89
C PHE A 642 29.20 -23.73 -47.11
#